data_AF-A0A2G3K0I7-F1
#
_entry.id   AF-A0A2G3K0I7-F1
#
_cell.length_a   1.000
_cell.length_b   1.000
_cell.length_c   1.000
_cell.angle_alpha   90.00
_cell.angle_beta   90.00
_cell.angle_gamma   90.00
#
_symmetry.space_group_name_H-M   'P 1'
#
loop_
_entity.id
_entity.type
_entity.pdbx_description
1 polymer ?
#
loop_
_entity_poly.entity_id
_entity_poly.type
_entity_poly.pdbx_seq_one_letter_code
_entity_poly.pdbx_strand_id
1 'polypeptide(L)'
;MKVVNGMEQQIEGSRRVLELAGRYWKGLGKCSKAVRFGVGRLLQTIPIVAALLLGQQAMAAQVCAVGEMAQTFNFPAGSWANGSLGPIPYPVVTGGNTTNFSVSVTPNVALRVGYPQQFQQGSMLDALNVGSEGGVAGPGVAIATYNFSFNRPVNKFSFVTGDIDFAPGFWQDFFTFRANNGGTVLPTALTPVAPANLNINLGAGTVEATNAIDTSVICGPTSTNCNVTIDFAQSGITSATAEYSESPALAGIAFQVVGVNQFSWCLPPSTVTITAVSNGGIGPFNYTGDNGYPGETLTTTVPATGVTGVTQTLTTSGTATTLTETIPPGYTLTSVNCTGLGAGGTATPNLATGAVTLDAAATSAGSAVACTFTNAKLPTVTVSTISNGGTGGFPYTGTNGVVNFTNTTVTSGVPVVGPVQTLTTAGTSTVVTETVPPGFTLTAATCTGLGAGGTATPNLAAGTVTLDALAAAAGSAIACTFTNTKLPTVTVSTISNGGTGGFPYTGTNGVVNFTNTTVTSGVPVVGPVQTLTTAGTSTVVTETIPPGFTLTAATCTGLGAGGTATPNLVTGTVTLDALATTGSPNIACTFTHNKLPTLTVSTISNGGTGGFPYTGTNGVVNFTNTTVTSGTPVVGPVQTLTTVGTSTVVTETIPPGFILTGVSCTGLGAGGTATPNLATGTITLDAAATTGSPNLACTFTHTRQTTVSVNVVSNGGIGPFSFTGTNGVTNQTLTTVNPGTNVAGPVQAVTTIGGVTTITETVPPGFILTAINCTGLGAGGTATPNLAAGTVSLDAAATASGAAAVCTFVNVQAGPPIMRVAKTGPASFTAGSTGTYNVTLSNIGGSVTTGLVGFTDTLPANLTFSAQT
;
A
#
# COMPACT_ATOMS: atom_id res chain seq x y z
N MET A 1 -95.17 -9.68 50.07
CA MET A 1 -94.04 -9.35 50.98
C MET A 1 -92.82 -9.09 50.11
N LYS A 2 -92.48 -7.81 49.88
CA LYS A 2 -91.33 -7.07 50.46
C LYS A 2 -89.96 -7.58 49.93
N VAL A 3 -89.00 -6.81 49.42
CA VAL A 3 -88.70 -5.36 49.22
C VAL A 3 -87.40 -5.36 48.35
N VAL A 4 -87.36 -4.82 47.14
CA VAL A 4 -86.75 -3.52 46.71
C VAL A 4 -85.42 -3.13 47.38
N ASN A 5 -84.28 -3.24 46.69
CA ASN A 5 -83.22 -2.20 46.57
C ASN A 5 -81.90 -2.76 46.01
N GLY A 6 -81.51 -2.32 44.81
CA GLY A 6 -80.20 -2.63 44.22
C GLY A 6 -79.76 -1.72 43.07
N MET A 7 -80.53 -0.69 42.70
CA MET A 7 -80.22 0.23 41.59
C MET A 7 -80.04 1.69 42.03
N GLU A 8 -79.69 1.94 43.30
CA GLU A 8 -79.52 3.30 43.84
C GLU A 8 -78.11 3.57 44.39
N GLN A 9 -77.08 2.92 43.85
CA GLN A 9 -75.68 3.19 44.21
C GLN A 9 -74.72 3.49 43.04
N GLN A 10 -75.19 3.64 41.81
CA GLN A 10 -74.33 4.07 40.68
C GLN A 10 -74.62 5.48 40.14
N ILE A 11 -75.53 6.24 40.75
CA ILE A 11 -75.87 7.61 40.32
C ILE A 11 -75.29 8.70 41.26
N GLU A 12 -74.84 8.35 42.47
CA GLU A 12 -74.24 9.33 43.42
C GLU A 12 -72.70 9.41 43.33
N GLY A 13 -72.04 8.44 42.68
CA GLY A 13 -70.57 8.42 42.50
C GLY A 13 -70.06 9.39 41.43
N SER A 14 -70.88 9.72 40.43
CA SER A 14 -70.50 10.58 39.30
C SER A 14 -70.83 12.07 39.53
N ARG A 15 -71.54 12.41 40.61
CA ARG A 15 -71.87 13.80 40.98
C ARG A 15 -70.82 14.47 41.87
N ARG A 16 -69.95 13.71 42.54
CA ARG A 16 -68.87 14.25 43.41
C ARG A 16 -67.51 14.45 42.74
N VAL A 17 -67.33 14.02 41.49
CA VAL A 17 -66.07 14.23 40.73
C VAL A 17 -66.12 15.52 39.88
N LEU A 18 -67.32 16.06 39.59
CA LEU A 18 -67.48 17.30 38.82
C LEU A 18 -67.59 18.61 39.65
N GLU A 19 -67.58 18.54 40.99
CA GLU A 19 -67.53 19.75 41.84
C GLU A 19 -66.14 20.05 42.44
N LEU A 20 -65.12 19.23 42.16
CA LEU A 20 -63.75 19.43 42.68
C LEU A 20 -62.73 19.98 41.65
N ALA A 21 -63.17 20.30 40.43
CA ALA A 21 -62.30 20.83 39.36
C ALA A 21 -62.57 22.31 39.01
N GLY A 22 -63.19 23.07 39.92
CA GLY A 22 -63.58 24.48 39.72
C GLY A 22 -62.86 25.51 40.59
N ARG A 23 -61.86 25.13 41.38
CA ARG A 23 -61.09 26.05 42.23
C ARG A 23 -59.63 25.66 42.27
N TYR A 24 -58.83 26.14 41.32
CA TYR A 24 -57.42 26.52 41.41
C TYR A 24 -57.01 26.94 39.99
N TRP A 25 -56.02 27.82 39.85
CA TRP A 25 -55.52 28.49 38.63
C TRP A 25 -55.96 29.96 38.45
N LYS A 26 -55.48 30.79 39.40
CA LYS A 26 -55.03 32.16 39.11
C LYS A 26 -53.50 32.11 38.92
N GLY A 27 -52.98 32.70 37.84
CA GLY A 27 -51.60 33.18 37.78
C GLY A 27 -50.84 32.84 36.49
N LEU A 28 -50.31 33.90 35.85
CA LEU A 28 -49.36 33.97 34.71
C LEU A 28 -50.00 33.67 33.34
N GLY A 29 -49.87 34.48 32.28
CA GLY A 29 -48.95 35.59 32.01
C GLY A 29 -48.42 35.44 30.56
N LYS A 30 -49.02 36.17 29.61
CA LYS A 30 -48.54 36.58 28.27
C LYS A 30 -47.57 35.67 27.47
N CYS A 31 -48.02 35.19 26.29
CA CYS A 31 -47.50 35.56 24.94
C CYS A 31 -47.84 34.51 23.84
N SER A 32 -48.80 34.87 22.99
CA SER A 32 -48.86 34.69 21.51
C SER A 32 -48.23 33.45 20.82
N LYS A 33 -49.07 32.59 20.23
CA LYS A 33 -49.33 32.50 18.77
C LYS A 33 -50.28 31.35 18.44
N ALA A 34 -51.06 31.56 17.38
CA ALA A 34 -52.29 30.87 17.03
C ALA A 34 -52.12 29.46 16.45
N VAL A 35 -52.97 28.51 16.90
CA VAL A 35 -53.43 27.37 16.10
C VAL A 35 -54.90 27.11 16.45
N ARG A 36 -55.78 27.18 15.45
CA ARG A 36 -57.23 26.94 15.58
C ARG A 36 -57.48 25.45 15.89
N PHE A 37 -58.02 25.15 17.08
CA PHE A 37 -58.64 23.85 17.37
C PHE A 37 -60.15 23.95 17.14
N GLY A 38 -60.65 23.18 16.17
CA GLY A 38 -62.08 22.95 15.97
C GLY A 38 -62.61 22.03 17.06
N VAL A 39 -63.56 22.53 17.84
CA VAL A 39 -64.33 21.75 18.81
C VAL A 39 -65.31 20.88 18.04
N GLY A 40 -65.18 19.56 18.18
CA GLY A 40 -66.07 18.62 17.52
C GLY A 40 -65.87 17.20 18.01
N ARG A 41 -66.13 16.92 19.29
CA ARG A 41 -66.28 15.56 19.82
C ARG A 41 -66.94 15.60 21.20
N LEU A 42 -68.28 15.65 21.21
CA LEU A 42 -69.08 15.14 22.32
C LEU A 42 -70.51 14.83 21.84
N LEU A 43 -70.67 13.81 21.00
CA LEU A 43 -71.97 13.20 20.70
C LEU A 43 -71.72 11.78 20.19
N GLN A 44 -71.45 10.85 21.11
CA GLN A 44 -71.47 9.42 20.82
C GLN A 44 -71.70 8.64 22.11
N THR A 45 -72.90 8.76 22.65
CA THR A 45 -73.56 7.74 23.46
C THR A 45 -75.06 8.03 23.43
N ILE A 46 -75.86 7.01 23.12
CA ILE A 46 -77.34 6.92 23.09
C ILE A 46 -77.98 7.10 21.69
N PRO A 47 -78.27 5.99 20.97
CA PRO A 47 -79.29 5.95 19.93
C PRO A 47 -80.58 5.37 20.55
N ILE A 48 -81.28 6.10 21.41
CA ILE A 48 -82.61 5.65 21.90
C ILE A 48 -83.69 6.76 21.82
N VAL A 49 -83.37 8.03 21.55
CA VAL A 49 -84.37 9.11 21.73
C VAL A 49 -84.86 9.78 20.43
N ALA A 50 -84.42 9.35 19.24
CA ALA A 50 -84.90 9.92 17.97
C ALA A 50 -86.07 9.15 17.31
N ALA A 51 -86.59 8.08 17.92
CA ALA A 51 -87.63 7.23 17.34
C ALA A 51 -89.07 7.57 17.75
N LEU A 52 -89.29 8.63 18.53
CA LEU A 52 -90.63 9.13 18.84
C LEU A 52 -90.78 10.53 18.22
N LEU A 53 -91.83 10.71 17.43
CA LEU A 53 -92.19 11.90 16.64
C LEU A 53 -91.60 11.97 15.22
N LEU A 54 -92.06 11.06 14.36
CA LEU A 54 -92.67 11.30 13.04
C LEU A 54 -92.99 9.93 12.43
N GLY A 55 -94.24 9.70 12.03
CA GLY A 55 -94.67 8.42 11.49
C GLY A 55 -94.04 8.15 10.13
N GLN A 56 -93.05 7.27 10.09
CA GLN A 56 -92.63 6.45 8.94
C GLN A 56 -91.63 5.41 9.48
N GLN A 57 -91.97 4.12 9.38
CA GLN A 57 -91.09 3.04 9.83
C GLN A 57 -89.87 2.96 8.91
N ALA A 58 -88.80 3.67 9.24
CA ALA A 58 -87.47 3.28 8.81
C ALA A 58 -87.03 2.14 9.75
N MET A 59 -86.64 0.99 9.20
CA MET A 59 -85.97 -0.03 10.01
C MET A 59 -84.80 0.60 10.79
N ALA A 60 -84.69 0.25 12.06
CA ALA A 60 -83.50 0.57 12.83
C ALA A 60 -82.31 -0.19 12.22
N ALA A 61 -81.15 0.48 12.13
CA ALA A 61 -79.91 -0.19 11.74
C ALA A 61 -79.63 -1.37 12.68
N GLN A 62 -79.09 -2.46 12.12
CA GLN A 62 -78.72 -3.64 12.88
C GLN A 62 -77.79 -3.29 14.05
N VAL A 63 -78.03 -3.91 15.20
CA VAL A 63 -77.18 -3.71 16.39
C VAL A 63 -75.92 -4.54 16.22
N CYS A 64 -74.87 -3.90 15.71
CA CYS A 64 -73.58 -4.55 15.45
C CYS A 64 -72.77 -4.80 16.72
N ALA A 65 -71.93 -5.83 16.68
CA ALA A 65 -71.00 -6.11 17.76
C ALA A 65 -69.92 -5.01 17.87
N VAL A 66 -69.20 -4.98 18.99
CA VAL A 66 -68.08 -4.05 19.16
C VAL A 66 -67.02 -4.29 18.07
N GLY A 67 -66.58 -3.22 17.39
CA GLY A 67 -65.61 -3.28 16.30
C GLY A 67 -66.21 -3.47 14.90
N GLU A 68 -67.48 -3.91 14.82
CA GLU A 68 -68.25 -3.95 13.57
C GLU A 68 -68.84 -2.59 13.22
N MET A 69 -69.20 -2.38 11.96
CA MET A 69 -69.88 -1.16 11.50
C MET A 69 -71.23 -1.45 10.87
N ALA A 70 -72.29 -0.82 11.37
CA ALA A 70 -73.62 -0.92 10.79
C ALA A 70 -73.66 -0.21 9.42
N GLN A 71 -74.29 -0.87 8.44
CA GLN A 71 -74.67 -0.28 7.17
C GLN A 71 -76.17 -0.50 6.95
N THR A 72 -76.79 0.45 6.26
CA THR A 72 -78.18 0.37 5.84
C THR A 72 -78.26 0.68 4.35
N PHE A 73 -79.23 0.09 3.68
CA PHE A 73 -79.51 0.33 2.27
C PHE A 73 -81.01 0.35 2.03
N ASN A 74 -81.45 1.42 1.39
CA ASN A 74 -82.76 1.50 0.76
C ASN A 74 -82.52 1.73 -0.71
N PHE A 75 -83.35 1.12 -1.56
CA PHE A 75 -83.33 1.42 -2.98
C PHE A 75 -83.52 2.93 -3.21
N PRO A 76 -82.57 3.63 -3.86
CA PRO A 76 -82.77 5.03 -4.22
C PRO A 76 -83.89 5.15 -5.27
N ALA A 77 -84.69 6.21 -5.21
CA ALA A 77 -85.76 6.44 -6.18
C ALA A 77 -85.25 6.39 -7.64
N GLY A 78 -85.91 5.58 -8.47
CA GLY A 78 -85.58 5.41 -9.89
C GLY A 78 -84.27 4.66 -10.17
N SER A 79 -83.68 4.01 -9.16
CA SER A 79 -82.42 3.26 -9.29
C SER A 79 -82.59 1.88 -9.92
N TRP A 80 -83.82 1.44 -10.15
CA TRP A 80 -84.16 0.21 -10.86
C TRP A 80 -85.03 0.52 -12.06
N ALA A 81 -84.57 0.15 -13.25
CA ALA A 81 -85.36 0.28 -14.47
C ALA A 81 -86.47 -0.78 -14.50
N ASN A 82 -87.71 -0.37 -14.78
CA ASN A 82 -88.87 -1.26 -14.86
C ASN A 82 -88.61 -2.45 -15.81
N GLY A 83 -88.92 -3.66 -15.36
CA GLY A 83 -88.68 -4.91 -16.10
C GLY A 83 -87.24 -5.43 -16.04
N SER A 84 -86.29 -4.71 -15.43
CA SER A 84 -84.93 -5.20 -15.24
C SER A 84 -84.90 -6.35 -14.24
N LEU A 85 -84.09 -7.38 -14.53
CA LEU A 85 -83.87 -8.54 -13.66
C LEU A 85 -82.56 -8.43 -12.85
N GLY A 86 -81.75 -7.39 -13.09
CA GLY A 86 -80.41 -7.26 -12.50
C GLY A 86 -79.40 -8.30 -13.05
N PRO A 87 -78.27 -8.54 -12.36
CA PRO A 87 -77.87 -7.95 -11.08
C PRO A 87 -77.49 -6.47 -11.20
N ILE A 88 -78.00 -5.65 -10.30
CA ILE A 88 -77.62 -4.24 -10.17
C ILE A 88 -76.79 -4.09 -8.88
N PRO A 89 -75.51 -3.68 -8.99
CA PRO A 89 -74.68 -3.42 -7.83
C PRO A 89 -74.91 -2.02 -7.26
N TYR A 90 -75.08 -1.94 -5.94
CA TYR A 90 -75.22 -0.71 -5.17
C TYR A 90 -74.01 -0.53 -4.25
N PRO A 91 -73.14 0.46 -4.48
CA PRO A 91 -72.05 0.77 -3.58
C PRO A 91 -72.60 1.45 -2.32
N VAL A 92 -72.51 0.76 -1.18
CA VAL A 92 -72.94 1.25 0.13
C VAL A 92 -71.72 1.68 0.92
N VAL A 93 -71.56 2.99 1.07
CA VAL A 93 -70.39 3.61 1.69
C VAL A 93 -70.73 4.09 3.09
N THR A 94 -70.00 3.60 4.09
CA THR A 94 -70.12 4.09 5.47
C THR A 94 -68.75 4.09 6.12
N GLY A 95 -68.33 5.23 6.69
CA GLY A 95 -67.03 5.35 7.36
C GLY A 95 -65.82 5.03 6.48
N GLY A 96 -65.88 5.33 5.18
CA GLY A 96 -64.78 5.09 4.23
C GLY A 96 -64.76 3.71 3.57
N ASN A 97 -65.65 2.79 3.96
CA ASN A 97 -65.75 1.46 3.35
C ASN A 97 -66.93 1.34 2.39
N THR A 98 -66.66 0.84 1.18
CA THR A 98 -67.68 0.55 0.17
C THR A 98 -68.00 -0.94 0.14
N THR A 99 -69.19 -1.34 0.54
CA THR A 99 -69.74 -2.69 0.31
C THR A 99 -70.59 -2.65 -0.94
N ASN A 100 -70.32 -3.50 -1.92
CA ASN A 100 -71.17 -3.59 -3.10
C ASN A 100 -72.28 -4.61 -2.81
N PHE A 101 -73.46 -4.09 -2.50
CA PHE A 101 -74.68 -4.87 -2.35
C PHE A 101 -75.35 -5.03 -3.70
N SER A 102 -75.41 -6.25 -4.23
CA SER A 102 -75.98 -6.50 -5.55
C SER A 102 -77.31 -7.22 -5.42
N VAL A 103 -78.32 -6.72 -6.12
CA VAL A 103 -79.67 -7.30 -6.15
C VAL A 103 -80.03 -7.75 -7.55
N SER A 104 -80.60 -8.95 -7.68
CA SER A 104 -81.23 -9.46 -8.90
C SER A 104 -82.55 -10.13 -8.58
N VAL A 105 -83.40 -10.27 -9.59
CA VAL A 105 -84.66 -11.04 -9.51
C VAL A 105 -84.60 -12.13 -10.54
N THR A 106 -84.72 -13.38 -10.10
CA THR A 106 -84.88 -14.53 -10.99
C THR A 106 -86.38 -14.83 -11.11
N PRO A 107 -87.00 -14.57 -12.28
CA PRO A 107 -88.38 -14.97 -12.51
C PRO A 107 -88.44 -16.49 -12.66
N ASN A 108 -89.30 -17.13 -11.86
CA ASN A 108 -89.59 -18.56 -11.96
C ASN A 108 -90.80 -18.81 -12.88
N VAL A 109 -91.66 -17.80 -13.04
CA VAL A 109 -92.74 -17.71 -14.03
C VAL A 109 -92.73 -16.34 -14.73
N ALA A 110 -93.58 -16.15 -15.73
CA ALA A 110 -93.73 -14.86 -16.41
C ALA A 110 -94.31 -13.82 -15.44
N LEU A 111 -93.53 -12.77 -15.15
CA LEU A 111 -93.97 -11.65 -14.33
C LEU A 111 -94.89 -10.71 -15.10
N ARG A 112 -95.70 -9.96 -14.36
CA ARG A 112 -96.56 -8.90 -14.90
C ARG A 112 -95.74 -7.87 -15.68
N VAL A 113 -96.28 -7.41 -16.82
CA VAL A 113 -95.61 -6.42 -17.67
C VAL A 113 -95.25 -5.17 -16.85
N GLY A 114 -93.98 -4.76 -16.92
CA GLY A 114 -93.42 -3.64 -16.16
C GLY A 114 -92.77 -4.02 -14.83
N TYR A 115 -92.89 -5.28 -14.37
CA TYR A 115 -92.22 -5.79 -13.17
C TYR A 115 -90.95 -6.59 -13.53
N PRO A 116 -89.91 -6.59 -12.69
CA PRO A 116 -89.79 -5.87 -11.41
C PRO A 116 -89.71 -4.35 -11.57
N GLN A 117 -90.25 -3.59 -10.62
CA GLN A 117 -90.22 -2.11 -10.63
C GLN A 117 -90.19 -1.53 -9.21
N GLN A 118 -89.77 -0.27 -9.10
CA GLN A 118 -89.73 0.45 -7.84
C GLN A 118 -90.99 1.29 -7.60
N PHE A 119 -91.69 1.01 -6.50
CA PHE A 119 -92.75 1.88 -5.98
C PHE A 119 -93.04 1.58 -4.51
N GLN A 120 -93.88 2.39 -3.88
CA GLN A 120 -94.21 2.22 -2.47
C GLN A 120 -95.00 0.92 -2.24
N GLN A 121 -94.49 0.04 -1.39
CA GLN A 121 -95.16 -1.21 -1.01
C GLN A 121 -95.03 -1.48 0.48
N GLY A 122 -96.12 -1.84 1.16
CA GLY A 122 -96.08 -2.07 2.60
C GLY A 122 -95.60 -0.85 3.41
N SER A 123 -95.92 0.37 2.95
CA SER A 123 -95.35 1.65 3.41
C SER A 123 -93.84 1.84 3.18
N MET A 124 -93.12 0.89 2.58
CA MET A 124 -91.72 1.05 2.19
C MET A 124 -91.64 1.85 0.89
N LEU A 125 -91.11 3.07 0.95
CA LEU A 125 -90.87 3.89 -0.25
C LEU A 125 -89.86 3.20 -1.17
N ASP A 126 -90.04 3.33 -2.49
CA ASP A 126 -89.14 2.79 -3.52
C ASP A 126 -88.80 1.30 -3.33
N ALA A 127 -89.71 0.51 -2.76
CA ALA A 127 -89.50 -0.94 -2.63
C ALA A 127 -89.32 -1.57 -4.01
N LEU A 128 -88.45 -2.58 -4.11
CA LEU A 128 -88.36 -3.37 -5.31
C LEU A 128 -89.48 -4.39 -5.29
N ASN A 129 -90.43 -4.22 -6.22
CA ASN A 129 -91.63 -5.02 -6.27
C ASN A 129 -91.57 -6.03 -7.41
N VAL A 130 -92.03 -7.24 -7.15
CA VAL A 130 -92.38 -8.24 -8.16
C VAL A 130 -93.88 -8.39 -8.18
N GLY A 131 -94.43 -8.51 -9.39
CA GLY A 131 -95.86 -8.65 -9.59
C GLY A 131 -96.16 -9.80 -10.52
N SER A 132 -97.23 -10.52 -10.21
CA SER A 132 -97.77 -11.64 -10.98
C SER A 132 -99.19 -11.32 -11.41
N GLU A 133 -99.60 -11.91 -12.53
CA GLU A 133 -101.01 -11.97 -12.92
C GLU A 133 -101.61 -13.26 -12.37
N GLY A 134 -102.89 -13.27 -12.04
CA GLY A 134 -103.58 -14.45 -11.54
C GLY A 134 -103.50 -15.62 -12.53
N GLY A 135 -103.23 -16.82 -12.00
CA GLY A 135 -103.20 -18.05 -12.79
C GLY A 135 -101.89 -18.32 -13.55
N VAL A 136 -100.82 -17.55 -13.33
CA VAL A 136 -99.50 -17.79 -13.95
C VAL A 136 -98.74 -18.98 -13.36
N ALA A 137 -99.11 -19.46 -12.16
CA ALA A 137 -98.45 -20.56 -11.48
C ALA A 137 -99.45 -21.37 -10.62
N GLY A 138 -99.20 -22.67 -10.44
CA GLY A 138 -100.02 -23.52 -9.57
C GLY A 138 -99.78 -23.28 -8.07
N PRO A 139 -100.59 -23.88 -7.18
CA PRO A 139 -100.42 -23.71 -5.74
C PRO A 139 -99.02 -24.13 -5.27
N GLY A 140 -98.34 -23.27 -4.51
CA GLY A 140 -97.00 -23.50 -3.97
C GLY A 140 -95.86 -23.38 -4.99
N VAL A 141 -96.12 -22.90 -6.20
CA VAL A 141 -95.08 -22.69 -7.22
C VAL A 141 -94.41 -21.33 -6.99
N ALA A 142 -93.07 -21.32 -6.99
CA ALA A 142 -92.28 -20.10 -6.93
C ALA A 142 -92.59 -19.19 -8.12
N ILE A 143 -92.90 -17.93 -7.84
CA ILE A 143 -93.17 -16.88 -8.81
C ILE A 143 -91.87 -16.19 -9.21
N ALA A 144 -91.10 -15.74 -8.22
CA ALA A 144 -89.80 -15.13 -8.41
C ALA A 144 -88.93 -15.23 -7.15
N THR A 145 -87.62 -15.24 -7.37
CA THR A 145 -86.62 -15.20 -6.31
C THR A 145 -85.87 -13.89 -6.34
N TYR A 146 -85.94 -13.13 -5.25
CA TYR A 146 -84.99 -12.05 -5.00
C TYR A 146 -83.65 -12.65 -4.57
N ASN A 147 -82.57 -12.24 -5.24
CA ASN A 147 -81.21 -12.64 -4.89
C ASN A 147 -80.41 -11.42 -4.45
N PHE A 148 -79.82 -11.53 -3.27
CA PHE A 148 -78.97 -10.53 -2.64
C PHE A 148 -77.55 -11.07 -2.53
N SER A 149 -76.55 -10.28 -2.88
CA SER A 149 -75.14 -10.69 -2.77
C SER A 149 -74.23 -9.54 -2.37
N PHE A 150 -73.13 -9.88 -1.70
CA PHE A 150 -72.14 -8.94 -1.21
C PHE A 150 -70.77 -9.27 -1.79
N ASN A 151 -69.97 -8.25 -2.13
CA ASN A 151 -68.59 -8.44 -2.56
C ASN A 151 -67.62 -8.87 -1.43
N ARG A 152 -68.11 -8.91 -0.20
CA ARG A 152 -67.40 -9.38 0.97
C ARG A 152 -68.40 -9.92 2.01
N PRO A 153 -67.98 -10.81 2.92
CA PRO A 153 -68.86 -11.30 3.95
C PRO A 153 -69.34 -10.17 4.88
N VAL A 154 -70.63 -10.21 5.24
CA VAL A 154 -71.26 -9.32 6.21
C VAL A 154 -71.82 -10.14 7.38
N ASN A 155 -72.12 -9.50 8.50
CA ASN A 155 -72.71 -10.11 9.67
C ASN A 155 -74.12 -9.53 9.88
N LYS A 156 -75.04 -10.26 10.51
CA LYS A 156 -76.36 -9.75 10.91
C LYS A 156 -77.16 -9.10 9.76
N PHE A 157 -77.29 -9.78 8.62
CA PHE A 157 -78.03 -9.24 7.47
C PHE A 157 -79.54 -9.27 7.74
N SER A 158 -80.23 -8.20 7.35
CA SER A 158 -81.66 -8.03 7.58
C SER A 158 -82.31 -7.19 6.49
N PHE A 159 -83.60 -7.42 6.26
CA PHE A 159 -84.45 -6.66 5.32
C PHE A 159 -85.93 -6.85 5.63
N VAL A 160 -86.78 -6.02 5.01
CA VAL A 160 -88.24 -6.14 5.11
C VAL A 160 -88.82 -6.65 3.80
N THR A 161 -89.75 -7.59 3.91
CA THR A 161 -90.70 -7.91 2.85
C THR A 161 -92.06 -7.36 3.22
N GLY A 162 -92.76 -6.77 2.25
CA GLY A 162 -94.07 -6.17 2.45
C GLY A 162 -95.13 -6.74 1.51
N ASP A 163 -96.37 -6.51 1.94
CA ASP A 163 -97.60 -6.99 1.29
C ASP A 163 -97.78 -8.51 1.24
N ILE A 164 -97.33 -9.23 2.29
CA ILE A 164 -97.59 -10.67 2.39
C ILE A 164 -99.05 -10.87 2.85
N ASP A 165 -99.97 -11.03 1.92
CA ASP A 165 -101.39 -11.06 2.25
C ASP A 165 -102.15 -12.27 1.68
N PHE A 166 -103.40 -12.40 2.15
CA PHE A 166 -104.29 -13.48 1.74
C PHE A 166 -105.66 -12.90 1.41
N ALA A 167 -106.02 -13.02 0.14
CA ALA A 167 -107.33 -12.68 -0.39
C ALA A 167 -108.08 -13.99 -0.71
N PRO A 168 -109.12 -14.35 0.06
CA PRO A 168 -109.85 -15.61 -0.15
C PRO A 168 -110.42 -15.71 -1.55
N GLY A 169 -110.12 -16.80 -2.24
CA GLY A 169 -110.59 -16.99 -3.61
C GLY A 169 -109.84 -16.14 -4.65
N PHE A 170 -108.67 -15.59 -4.30
CA PHE A 170 -107.78 -14.93 -5.26
C PHE A 170 -106.32 -15.40 -5.16
N TRP A 171 -105.62 -15.08 -4.08
CA TRP A 171 -104.21 -15.41 -3.85
C TRP A 171 -103.89 -15.53 -2.36
N GLN A 172 -102.82 -16.24 -2.03
CA GLN A 172 -102.25 -16.41 -0.71
C GLN A 172 -100.73 -16.35 -0.83
N ASP A 173 -100.11 -15.36 -0.20
CA ASP A 173 -98.68 -15.14 -0.36
C ASP A 173 -97.86 -16.05 0.55
N PHE A 174 -96.79 -16.58 -0.03
CA PHE A 174 -95.82 -17.42 0.64
C PHE A 174 -94.40 -16.95 0.34
N PHE A 175 -93.59 -16.81 1.37
CA PHE A 175 -92.18 -16.50 1.24
C PHE A 175 -91.30 -17.55 1.88
N THR A 176 -90.19 -17.87 1.20
CA THR A 176 -89.09 -18.68 1.73
C THR A 176 -87.80 -17.87 1.74
N PHE A 177 -87.15 -17.79 2.89
CA PHE A 177 -85.94 -16.98 3.09
C PHE A 177 -84.74 -17.85 3.39
N ARG A 178 -83.60 -17.59 2.74
CA ARG A 178 -82.34 -18.31 2.97
C ARG A 178 -81.12 -17.41 2.84
N ALA A 179 -79.98 -17.83 3.41
CA ALA A 179 -78.68 -17.19 3.21
C ALA A 179 -77.54 -18.19 2.91
N ASN A 180 -76.48 -17.68 2.28
CA ASN A 180 -75.25 -18.36 1.85
C ASN A 180 -75.45 -19.55 0.88
N ASN A 181 -74.34 -20.06 0.32
CA ASN A 181 -74.22 -21.18 -0.63
C ASN A 181 -75.42 -22.16 -0.67
N GLY A 182 -76.32 -22.01 -1.65
CA GLY A 182 -77.42 -22.94 -1.87
C GLY A 182 -78.57 -22.86 -0.87
N GLY A 183 -78.60 -21.82 -0.03
CA GLY A 183 -79.71 -21.52 0.85
C GLY A 183 -79.80 -22.43 2.08
N THR A 184 -78.68 -22.69 2.75
CA THR A 184 -78.64 -23.55 3.95
C THR A 184 -78.81 -22.78 5.26
N VAL A 185 -78.52 -21.47 5.28
CA VAL A 185 -78.68 -20.66 6.49
C VAL A 185 -80.12 -20.18 6.58
N LEU A 186 -80.79 -20.53 7.68
CA LEU A 186 -82.15 -20.07 7.99
C LEU A 186 -82.12 -18.70 8.69
N PRO A 187 -83.19 -17.90 8.55
CA PRO A 187 -83.38 -16.70 9.36
C PRO A 187 -83.31 -17.05 10.85
N THR A 188 -82.67 -16.18 11.62
CA THR A 188 -82.68 -16.25 13.08
C THR A 188 -83.94 -15.66 13.70
N ALA A 189 -84.59 -14.72 13.00
CA ALA A 189 -85.90 -14.21 13.37
C ALA A 189 -86.71 -13.85 12.11
N LEU A 190 -88.03 -14.01 12.22
CA LEU A 190 -89.03 -13.55 11.28
C LEU A 190 -90.07 -12.78 12.09
N THR A 191 -90.04 -11.45 12.00
CA THR A 191 -90.80 -10.57 12.89
C THR A 191 -91.92 -9.89 12.12
N PRO A 192 -93.15 -10.41 12.16
CA PRO A 192 -94.30 -9.79 11.51
C PRO A 192 -94.82 -8.56 12.29
N VAL A 193 -95.31 -7.55 11.58
CA VAL A 193 -95.97 -6.38 12.20
C VAL A 193 -97.32 -6.77 12.81
N ALA A 194 -98.12 -7.60 12.12
CA ALA A 194 -99.37 -8.16 12.63
C ALA A 194 -99.32 -9.70 12.64
N PRO A 195 -98.77 -10.35 13.70
CA PRO A 195 -98.58 -11.80 13.75
C PRO A 195 -99.89 -12.60 13.64
N ALA A 196 -101.03 -12.00 13.97
CA ALA A 196 -102.32 -12.66 13.87
C ALA A 196 -102.66 -13.09 12.43
N ASN A 197 -102.11 -12.41 11.42
CA ASN A 197 -102.47 -12.60 10.00
C ASN A 197 -101.51 -13.51 9.23
N LEU A 198 -100.43 -13.96 9.86
CA LEU A 198 -99.34 -14.68 9.22
C LEU A 198 -98.99 -15.94 10.03
N ASN A 199 -98.76 -17.04 9.33
CA ASN A 199 -98.14 -18.23 9.89
C ASN A 199 -96.63 -18.18 9.66
N ILE A 200 -95.88 -18.13 10.76
CA ILE A 200 -94.43 -18.03 10.76
C ILE A 200 -93.83 -19.38 11.11
N ASN A 201 -93.03 -19.95 10.20
CA ASN A 201 -92.25 -21.14 10.47
C ASN A 201 -90.75 -20.82 10.39
N LEU A 202 -90.17 -20.44 11.53
CA LEU A 202 -88.76 -20.11 11.62
C LEU A 202 -87.84 -21.30 11.30
N GLY A 203 -88.23 -22.53 11.68
CA GLY A 203 -87.47 -23.75 11.43
C GLY A 203 -87.43 -24.17 9.95
N ALA A 204 -88.37 -23.68 9.14
CA ALA A 204 -88.34 -23.80 7.69
C ALA A 204 -87.95 -22.48 6.99
N GLY A 205 -87.77 -21.39 7.73
CA GLY A 205 -87.53 -20.04 7.19
C GLY A 205 -88.64 -19.55 6.27
N THR A 206 -89.91 -19.85 6.59
CA THR A 206 -91.05 -19.52 5.74
C THR A 206 -92.09 -18.65 6.44
N VAL A 207 -92.78 -17.84 5.64
CA VAL A 207 -93.92 -17.03 6.05
C VAL A 207 -95.06 -17.29 5.09
N GLU A 208 -96.25 -17.53 5.62
CA GLU A 208 -97.47 -17.76 4.85
C GLU A 208 -98.58 -16.85 5.36
N ALA A 209 -99.30 -16.16 4.49
CA ALA A 209 -100.48 -15.40 4.91
C ALA A 209 -101.64 -16.34 5.24
N THR A 210 -102.33 -16.16 6.37
CA THR A 210 -103.36 -17.12 6.84
C THR A 210 -104.73 -16.54 7.14
N ASN A 211 -104.83 -15.25 7.42
CA ASN A 211 -106.13 -14.63 7.65
C ASN A 211 -106.64 -13.96 6.39
N ALA A 212 -107.88 -14.30 6.02
CA ALA A 212 -108.68 -13.50 5.13
C ALA A 212 -108.74 -12.09 5.71
N ILE A 213 -108.00 -11.16 5.12
CA ILE A 213 -108.01 -9.80 5.63
C ILE A 213 -109.41 -9.23 5.39
N ASP A 214 -110.06 -8.74 6.45
CA ASP A 214 -111.27 -7.95 6.32
C ASP A 214 -111.01 -6.82 5.31
N THR A 215 -111.88 -6.67 4.31
CA THR A 215 -111.81 -5.65 3.25
C THR A 215 -111.62 -4.19 3.74
N SER A 216 -111.72 -3.95 5.05
CA SER A 216 -111.39 -2.68 5.72
C SER A 216 -109.90 -2.46 6.05
N VAL A 217 -109.03 -3.48 5.92
CA VAL A 217 -107.59 -3.44 6.26
C VAL A 217 -106.73 -4.05 5.14
N ILE A 218 -106.99 -3.73 3.88
CA ILE A 218 -106.20 -4.23 2.73
C ILE A 218 -104.70 -4.00 2.97
N CYS A 219 -103.93 -5.07 2.93
CA CYS A 219 -102.49 -4.98 2.77
C CYS A 219 -102.26 -4.47 1.35
N GLY A 220 -101.60 -3.31 1.30
CA GLY A 220 -101.55 -2.50 0.12
C GLY A 220 -100.36 -1.57 0.23
N PRO A 221 -100.18 -0.66 -0.75
CA PRO A 221 -98.94 0.09 -0.89
C PRO A 221 -98.57 0.90 0.36
N THR A 222 -99.56 1.30 1.16
CA THR A 222 -99.37 2.15 2.35
C THR A 222 -99.60 1.45 3.69
N SER A 223 -99.85 0.14 3.73
CA SER A 223 -100.15 -0.60 4.97
C SER A 223 -98.96 -1.42 5.46
N THR A 224 -98.52 -1.24 6.71
CA THR A 224 -97.42 -2.05 7.29
C THR A 224 -97.88 -3.38 7.86
N ASN A 225 -99.17 -3.65 7.94
CA ASN A 225 -99.71 -4.78 8.71
C ASN A 225 -99.22 -6.16 8.19
N CYS A 226 -98.90 -6.26 6.90
CA CYS A 226 -98.37 -7.46 6.27
C CYS A 226 -96.85 -7.43 6.04
N ASN A 227 -96.14 -6.52 6.71
CA ASN A 227 -94.69 -6.50 6.65
C ASN A 227 -94.10 -7.54 7.59
N VAL A 228 -93.01 -8.15 7.15
CA VAL A 228 -92.17 -9.01 7.97
C VAL A 228 -90.73 -8.53 7.86
N THR A 229 -90.08 -8.35 9.01
CA THR A 229 -88.63 -8.16 9.08
C THR A 229 -87.95 -9.52 9.20
N ILE A 230 -86.93 -9.73 8.36
CA ILE A 230 -86.18 -10.97 8.27
C ILE A 230 -84.78 -10.69 8.81
N ASP A 231 -84.36 -11.41 9.85
CA ASP A 231 -83.03 -11.24 10.45
C ASP A 231 -82.21 -12.52 10.32
N PHE A 232 -81.04 -12.41 9.71
CA PHE A 232 -79.97 -13.41 9.70
C PHE A 232 -78.84 -12.95 10.62
N ALA A 233 -78.97 -13.17 11.93
CA ALA A 233 -78.01 -12.75 12.95
C ALA A 233 -76.69 -13.56 12.97
N GLN A 234 -76.34 -14.22 11.87
CA GLN A 234 -75.09 -14.96 11.70
C GLN A 234 -73.96 -14.09 11.14
N SER A 235 -72.73 -14.56 11.31
CA SER A 235 -71.55 -13.96 10.70
C SER A 235 -71.23 -14.59 9.35
N GLY A 236 -70.56 -13.85 8.46
CA GLY A 236 -70.04 -14.40 7.21
C GLY A 236 -71.09 -14.61 6.11
N ILE A 237 -72.13 -13.79 6.08
CA ILE A 237 -73.17 -13.79 5.04
C ILE A 237 -72.60 -13.16 3.76
N THR A 238 -72.56 -13.92 2.68
CA THR A 238 -72.12 -13.46 1.34
C THR A 238 -73.28 -13.32 0.38
N SER A 239 -74.40 -14.00 0.64
CA SER A 239 -75.60 -13.94 -0.17
C SER A 239 -76.86 -14.27 0.64
N ALA A 240 -78.01 -13.83 0.16
CA ALA A 240 -79.32 -14.19 0.71
C ALA A 240 -80.39 -14.21 -0.39
N THR A 241 -81.48 -14.93 -0.16
CA THR A 241 -82.61 -15.03 -1.07
C THR A 241 -83.95 -14.87 -0.35
N ALA A 242 -84.91 -14.29 -1.07
CA ALA A 242 -86.32 -14.30 -0.70
C ALA A 242 -87.11 -14.82 -1.91
N GLU A 243 -87.62 -16.05 -1.80
CA GLU A 243 -88.42 -16.69 -2.83
C GLU A 243 -89.90 -16.47 -2.54
N TYR A 244 -90.58 -15.80 -3.46
CA TYR A 244 -92.01 -15.54 -3.43
C TYR A 244 -92.76 -16.65 -4.18
N SER A 245 -93.80 -17.20 -3.56
CA SER A 245 -94.71 -18.21 -4.10
C SER A 245 -96.16 -17.88 -3.74
N GLU A 246 -97.12 -18.46 -4.46
CA GLU A 246 -98.56 -18.21 -4.25
C GLU A 246 -99.38 -19.51 -4.10
N SER A 247 -100.57 -19.45 -3.49
CA SER A 247 -101.53 -20.57 -3.39
C SER A 247 -103.02 -20.09 -3.40
N PRO A 248 -104.01 -20.87 -3.88
CA PRO A 248 -104.07 -21.65 -5.12
C PRO A 248 -104.63 -20.83 -6.32
N ALA A 249 -104.16 -21.17 -7.52
CA ALA A 249 -104.45 -20.53 -8.80
C ALA A 249 -105.94 -20.42 -9.15
N LEU A 250 -106.46 -19.20 -9.30
CA LEU A 250 -107.83 -18.94 -9.74
C LEU A 250 -107.84 -18.10 -11.03
N ALA A 251 -108.68 -18.49 -11.98
CA ALA A 251 -108.82 -17.86 -13.28
C ALA A 251 -109.58 -16.53 -13.18
N GLY A 252 -108.92 -15.40 -13.48
CA GLY A 252 -109.49 -14.05 -13.45
C GLY A 252 -108.43 -12.95 -13.65
N ILE A 253 -108.83 -11.67 -13.66
CA ILE A 253 -107.93 -10.48 -13.81
C ILE A 253 -107.35 -9.96 -12.48
N ALA A 254 -107.11 -10.85 -11.52
CA ALA A 254 -106.45 -10.51 -10.26
C ALA A 254 -104.94 -10.34 -10.49
N PHE A 255 -104.31 -9.35 -9.86
CA PHE A 255 -102.86 -9.20 -9.86
C PHE A 255 -102.38 -9.05 -8.42
N GLN A 256 -101.18 -9.57 -8.12
CA GLN A 256 -100.58 -9.47 -6.80
C GLN A 256 -99.19 -8.84 -6.89
N VAL A 257 -98.79 -8.14 -5.82
CA VAL A 257 -97.52 -7.44 -5.74
C VAL A 257 -96.90 -7.62 -4.36
N VAL A 258 -95.67 -8.10 -4.34
CA VAL A 258 -94.88 -8.15 -3.11
C VAL A 258 -93.58 -7.37 -3.26
N GLY A 259 -93.14 -6.72 -2.19
CA GLY A 259 -92.02 -5.79 -2.22
C GLY A 259 -90.92 -6.12 -1.21
N VAL A 260 -89.67 -5.76 -1.53
CA VAL A 260 -88.54 -5.81 -0.59
C VAL A 260 -87.84 -4.46 -0.48
N ASN A 261 -87.50 -4.04 0.74
CA ASN A 261 -86.64 -2.87 0.98
C ASN A 261 -86.05 -2.87 2.40
N GLN A 262 -85.42 -1.75 2.78
CA GLN A 262 -84.94 -1.46 4.14
C GLN A 262 -83.89 -2.48 4.65
N PHE A 263 -82.84 -2.65 3.87
CA PHE A 263 -81.76 -3.58 4.17
C PHE A 263 -80.83 -3.02 5.24
N SER A 264 -80.29 -3.89 6.08
CA SER A 264 -79.21 -3.54 7.01
C SER A 264 -78.31 -4.72 7.30
N TRP A 265 -77.03 -4.46 7.58
CA TRP A 265 -76.04 -5.46 7.99
C TRP A 265 -74.92 -4.82 8.79
N CYS A 266 -74.06 -5.67 9.35
CA CYS A 266 -72.86 -5.30 10.06
C CYS A 266 -71.63 -5.71 9.25
N LEU A 267 -70.76 -4.75 8.94
CA LEU A 267 -69.43 -5.06 8.42
C LEU A 267 -68.58 -5.67 9.54
N PRO A 268 -67.91 -6.82 9.30
CA PRO A 268 -67.02 -7.44 10.28
C PRO A 268 -65.92 -6.46 10.74
N PRO A 269 -65.30 -6.67 11.91
CA PRO A 269 -64.17 -5.85 12.32
C PRO A 269 -62.97 -6.04 11.40
N SER A 270 -62.04 -5.09 11.43
CA SER A 270 -60.77 -5.20 10.69
C SER A 270 -59.85 -6.24 11.31
N THR A 271 -59.16 -7.01 10.47
CA THR A 271 -58.20 -8.02 10.90
C THR A 271 -56.82 -7.77 10.31
N VAL A 272 -55.79 -8.26 10.99
CA VAL A 272 -54.38 -8.23 10.59
C VAL A 272 -53.82 -9.63 10.68
N THR A 273 -53.10 -10.06 9.64
CA THR A 273 -52.26 -11.27 9.67
C THR A 273 -50.84 -10.91 9.27
N ILE A 274 -49.85 -11.35 10.03
CA ILE A 274 -48.43 -11.12 9.70
C ILE A 274 -47.84 -12.38 9.08
N THR A 275 -46.98 -12.22 8.08
CA THR A 275 -46.10 -13.27 7.56
C THR A 275 -44.65 -12.86 7.71
N ALA A 276 -43.85 -13.68 8.39
CA ALA A 276 -42.42 -13.48 8.53
C ALA A 276 -41.66 -14.25 7.45
N VAL A 277 -40.76 -13.59 6.73
CA VAL A 277 -39.81 -14.20 5.79
C VAL A 277 -38.39 -13.88 6.26
N SER A 278 -37.50 -14.85 6.23
CA SER A 278 -36.09 -14.68 6.63
C SER A 278 -35.15 -15.24 5.57
N ASN A 279 -34.41 -14.38 4.89
CA ASN A 279 -33.44 -14.74 3.86
C ASN A 279 -32.06 -15.00 4.45
N GLY A 280 -31.41 -16.11 4.06
CA GLY A 280 -30.06 -16.47 4.53
C GLY A 280 -29.98 -16.96 5.98
N GLY A 281 -31.10 -17.05 6.69
CA GLY A 281 -31.14 -17.42 8.09
C GLY A 281 -32.49 -17.91 8.53
N ILE A 282 -32.53 -18.44 9.76
CA ILE A 282 -33.74 -18.89 10.45
C ILE A 282 -33.76 -18.30 11.85
N GLY A 283 -34.93 -18.23 12.46
CA GLY A 283 -35.06 -17.75 13.83
C GLY A 283 -36.46 -17.21 14.16
N PRO A 284 -36.66 -16.88 15.45
CA PRO A 284 -37.87 -16.22 15.92
C PRO A 284 -37.85 -14.73 15.58
N PHE A 285 -38.97 -14.22 15.09
CA PHE A 285 -39.23 -12.81 14.83
C PHE A 285 -40.44 -12.38 15.65
N ASN A 286 -40.26 -11.33 16.46
CA ASN A 286 -41.26 -10.89 17.41
C ASN A 286 -42.00 -9.66 16.88
N TYR A 287 -43.32 -9.75 16.82
CA TYR A 287 -44.18 -8.68 16.35
C TYR A 287 -45.03 -8.16 17.49
N THR A 288 -45.14 -6.84 17.56
CA THR A 288 -46.04 -6.12 18.45
C THR A 288 -46.85 -5.11 17.62
N GLY A 289 -47.90 -4.56 18.20
CA GLY A 289 -48.68 -3.51 17.53
C GLY A 289 -49.55 -2.76 18.51
N ASP A 290 -50.16 -1.69 18.03
CA ASP A 290 -51.19 -0.95 18.75
C ASP A 290 -52.60 -1.42 18.32
N ASN A 291 -53.64 -0.63 18.65
CA ASN A 291 -55.05 -0.92 18.32
C ASN A 291 -55.52 -2.33 18.72
N GLY A 292 -54.99 -2.84 19.84
CA GLY A 292 -55.34 -4.15 20.39
C GLY A 292 -54.65 -5.34 19.76
N TYR A 293 -53.65 -5.15 18.89
CA TYR A 293 -52.83 -6.25 18.40
C TYR A 293 -52.06 -6.89 19.57
N PRO A 294 -52.32 -8.16 19.91
CA PRO A 294 -51.77 -8.77 21.13
C PRO A 294 -50.28 -9.11 21.02
N GLY A 295 -49.71 -9.02 19.82
CA GLY A 295 -48.35 -9.47 19.52
C GLY A 295 -48.30 -10.97 19.22
N GLU A 296 -47.25 -11.38 18.50
CA GLU A 296 -46.96 -12.80 18.24
C GLU A 296 -45.47 -13.00 17.91
N THR A 297 -44.99 -14.24 18.04
CA THR A 297 -43.64 -14.64 17.61
C THR A 297 -43.76 -15.65 16.48
N LEU A 298 -43.19 -15.34 15.32
CA LEU A 298 -43.15 -16.23 14.17
C LEU A 298 -41.74 -16.80 14.01
N THR A 299 -41.61 -18.11 14.03
CA THR A 299 -40.31 -18.79 13.89
C THR A 299 -40.16 -19.34 12.49
N THR A 300 -39.27 -18.74 11.71
CA THR A 300 -38.87 -19.28 10.41
C THR A 300 -37.95 -20.50 10.63
N THR A 301 -38.21 -21.59 9.91
CA THR A 301 -37.42 -22.83 9.99
C THR A 301 -36.73 -23.19 8.68
N VAL A 302 -37.15 -22.56 7.58
CA VAL A 302 -36.56 -22.70 6.24
C VAL A 302 -36.30 -21.30 5.70
N PRO A 303 -35.06 -20.97 5.28
CA PRO A 303 -34.76 -19.67 4.69
C PRO A 303 -35.65 -19.36 3.48
N ALA A 304 -35.96 -18.08 3.29
CA ALA A 304 -36.81 -17.54 2.21
C ALA A 304 -38.23 -18.12 2.13
N THR A 305 -38.68 -18.88 3.14
CA THR A 305 -40.05 -19.41 3.22
C THR A 305 -40.84 -18.62 4.25
N GLY A 306 -42.01 -18.13 3.86
CA GLY A 306 -42.89 -17.36 4.74
C GLY A 306 -43.55 -18.23 5.81
N VAL A 307 -43.57 -17.74 7.04
CA VAL A 307 -44.35 -18.28 8.15
C VAL A 307 -45.46 -17.29 8.48
N THR A 308 -46.70 -17.68 8.21
CA THR A 308 -47.89 -16.85 8.46
C THR A 308 -48.42 -17.10 9.87
N GLY A 309 -48.64 -16.02 10.60
CA GLY A 309 -49.20 -16.02 11.94
C GLY A 309 -50.71 -16.22 11.97
N VAL A 310 -51.28 -16.07 13.17
CA VAL A 310 -52.72 -16.13 13.35
C VAL A 310 -53.37 -14.82 12.88
N THR A 311 -54.57 -14.90 12.30
CA THR A 311 -55.34 -13.70 12.00
C THR A 311 -55.85 -13.08 13.29
N GLN A 312 -55.43 -11.84 13.56
CA GLN A 312 -55.78 -11.07 14.75
C GLN A 312 -56.83 -10.02 14.42
N THR A 313 -57.83 -9.84 15.29
CA THR A 313 -58.85 -8.80 15.16
C THR A 313 -58.38 -7.52 15.85
N LEU A 314 -58.50 -6.37 15.18
CA LEU A 314 -58.20 -5.07 15.77
C LEU A 314 -59.34 -4.60 16.67
N THR A 315 -59.02 -3.92 17.78
CA THR A 315 -60.03 -3.44 18.75
C THR A 315 -60.96 -2.38 18.15
N THR A 316 -60.42 -1.47 17.34
CA THR A 316 -61.18 -0.38 16.73
C THR A 316 -60.92 -0.31 15.23
N SER A 317 -61.95 -0.52 14.43
CA SER A 317 -61.92 -0.30 12.99
C SER A 317 -61.74 1.20 12.66
N GLY A 318 -61.07 1.51 11.54
CA GLY A 318 -60.89 2.90 11.07
C GLY A 318 -59.89 3.71 11.90
N THR A 319 -58.98 3.05 12.62
CA THR A 319 -57.96 3.68 13.47
C THR A 319 -56.57 3.34 12.95
N ALA A 320 -55.73 4.36 12.74
CA ALA A 320 -54.35 4.15 12.30
C ALA A 320 -53.67 3.15 13.24
N THR A 321 -53.02 2.15 12.67
CA THR A 321 -52.46 1.01 13.40
C THR A 321 -51.00 0.83 13.01
N THR A 322 -50.11 0.77 13.98
CA THR A 322 -48.68 0.50 13.75
C THR A 322 -48.36 -0.92 14.18
N LEU A 323 -47.77 -1.69 13.27
CA LEU A 323 -47.21 -3.01 13.53
C LEU A 323 -45.69 -2.89 13.55
N THR A 324 -45.04 -3.50 14.53
CA THR A 324 -43.61 -3.39 14.75
C THR A 324 -42.98 -4.76 14.97
N GLU A 325 -42.00 -5.08 14.13
CA GLU A 325 -41.06 -6.17 14.30
C GLU A 325 -39.87 -5.69 15.14
N THR A 326 -39.53 -6.47 16.17
CA THR A 326 -38.25 -6.30 16.87
C THR A 326 -37.16 -6.95 16.03
N ILE A 327 -36.42 -6.17 15.25
CA ILE A 327 -35.36 -6.66 14.36
C ILE A 327 -34.31 -7.42 15.17
N PRO A 328 -34.14 -8.74 14.99
CA PRO A 328 -33.18 -9.51 15.75
C PRO A 328 -31.73 -9.09 15.46
N PRO A 329 -30.80 -9.20 16.43
CA PRO A 329 -29.38 -8.96 16.18
C PRO A 329 -28.85 -9.82 15.02
N GLY A 330 -28.07 -9.20 14.13
CA GLY A 330 -27.54 -9.87 12.94
C GLY A 330 -28.54 -9.99 11.78
N TYR A 331 -29.69 -9.33 11.86
CA TYR A 331 -30.66 -9.22 10.77
C TYR A 331 -30.92 -7.75 10.41
N THR A 332 -31.39 -7.55 9.19
CA THR A 332 -32.01 -6.29 8.76
C THR A 332 -33.36 -6.56 8.12
N LEU A 333 -34.31 -5.66 8.34
CA LEU A 333 -35.59 -5.69 7.64
C LEU A 333 -35.40 -5.04 6.27
N THR A 334 -35.74 -5.78 5.21
CA THR A 334 -35.50 -5.38 3.81
C THR A 334 -36.76 -4.92 3.10
N SER A 335 -37.93 -5.43 3.48
CA SER A 335 -39.21 -4.94 2.99
C SER A 335 -40.35 -5.25 3.96
N VAL A 336 -41.40 -4.43 3.88
CA VAL A 336 -42.72 -4.75 4.44
C VAL A 336 -43.76 -4.48 3.37
N ASN A 337 -44.57 -5.49 3.05
CA ASN A 337 -45.59 -5.40 2.00
C ASN A 337 -46.94 -5.81 2.58
N CYS A 338 -47.92 -4.90 2.55
CA CYS A 338 -49.26 -5.16 3.07
C CYS A 338 -50.31 -5.18 1.94
N THR A 339 -51.27 -6.08 2.04
CA THR A 339 -52.41 -6.26 1.13
C THR A 339 -53.72 -6.32 1.91
N GLY A 340 -54.86 -6.34 1.21
CA GLY A 340 -56.18 -6.39 1.87
C GLY A 340 -56.54 -5.14 2.68
N LEU A 341 -55.88 -4.01 2.36
CA LEU A 341 -56.14 -2.72 2.97
C LEU A 341 -57.55 -2.22 2.60
N GLY A 342 -58.17 -1.46 3.50
CA GLY A 342 -59.40 -0.74 3.21
C GLY A 342 -59.26 0.22 2.03
N ALA A 343 -60.39 0.58 1.42
CA ALA A 343 -60.41 1.38 0.20
C ALA A 343 -59.73 2.75 0.41
N GLY A 344 -58.75 3.07 -0.45
CA GLY A 344 -57.96 4.30 -0.34
C GLY A 344 -56.93 4.31 0.80
N GLY A 345 -56.79 3.21 1.54
CA GLY A 345 -55.82 3.07 2.62
C GLY A 345 -54.41 2.80 2.15
N THR A 346 -53.44 3.20 2.97
CA THR A 346 -52.00 3.04 2.70
C THR A 346 -51.28 2.35 3.84
N ALA A 347 -50.21 1.64 3.49
CA ALA A 347 -49.23 1.09 4.43
C ALA A 347 -47.90 1.79 4.19
N THR A 348 -47.33 2.38 5.25
CA THR A 348 -46.07 3.12 5.19
C THR A 348 -45.00 2.39 6.00
N PRO A 349 -44.10 1.62 5.36
CA PRO A 349 -43.00 0.94 6.05
C PRO A 349 -41.91 1.91 6.54
N ASN A 350 -41.39 1.64 7.72
CA ASN A 350 -40.14 2.17 8.25
C ASN A 350 -39.21 1.00 8.58
N LEU A 351 -38.37 0.63 7.60
CA LEU A 351 -37.50 -0.55 7.70
C LEU A 351 -36.44 -0.40 8.79
N ALA A 352 -35.98 0.83 9.08
CA ALA A 352 -34.94 1.08 10.07
C ALA A 352 -35.42 0.82 11.51
N THR A 353 -36.70 1.08 11.79
CA THR A 353 -37.31 0.82 13.10
C THR A 353 -38.12 -0.47 13.15
N GLY A 354 -38.13 -1.25 12.07
CA GLY A 354 -38.89 -2.50 12.01
C GLY A 354 -40.41 -2.31 11.95
N ALA A 355 -40.92 -1.14 11.54
CA ALA A 355 -42.34 -0.81 11.70
C ALA A 355 -43.06 -0.63 10.36
N VAL A 356 -44.38 -0.79 10.36
CA VAL A 356 -45.27 -0.33 9.28
C VAL A 356 -46.49 0.35 9.91
N THR A 357 -46.79 1.56 9.45
CA THR A 357 -48.01 2.27 9.85
C THR A 357 -49.07 2.10 8.78
N LEU A 358 -50.17 1.48 9.17
CA LEU A 358 -51.42 1.41 8.42
C LEU A 358 -52.23 2.65 8.78
N ASP A 359 -52.61 3.46 7.79
CA ASP A 359 -53.46 4.61 8.07
C ASP A 359 -54.88 4.19 8.49
N ALA A 360 -55.69 5.16 8.92
CA ALA A 360 -57.06 4.88 9.37
C ALA A 360 -57.93 4.26 8.27
N ALA A 361 -57.72 4.61 7.00
CA ALA A 361 -58.48 4.06 5.89
C ALA A 361 -58.10 2.59 5.63
N ALA A 362 -56.82 2.23 5.78
CA ALA A 362 -56.30 0.88 5.60
C ALA A 362 -56.89 -0.13 6.60
N THR A 363 -57.26 0.31 7.80
CA THR A 363 -57.84 -0.52 8.86
C THR A 363 -59.34 -0.29 9.05
N SER A 364 -60.04 0.23 8.05
CA SER A 364 -61.49 0.41 8.09
C SER A 364 -62.22 -0.94 8.16
N ALA A 365 -63.39 -1.02 8.81
CA ALA A 365 -64.06 -2.30 9.10
C ALA A 365 -64.24 -3.20 7.87
N GLY A 366 -64.05 -4.50 8.02
CA GLY A 366 -64.08 -5.48 6.95
C GLY A 366 -62.77 -5.58 6.15
N SER A 367 -61.75 -4.79 6.49
CA SER A 367 -60.39 -4.96 5.94
C SER A 367 -59.75 -6.23 6.47
N ALA A 368 -59.16 -7.02 5.58
CA ALA A 368 -58.44 -8.24 5.90
C ALA A 368 -56.95 -8.02 5.60
N VAL A 369 -56.30 -7.21 6.44
CA VAL A 369 -54.93 -6.75 6.21
C VAL A 369 -53.96 -7.91 6.36
N ALA A 370 -53.15 -8.15 5.34
CA ALA A 370 -52.08 -9.15 5.39
C ALA A 370 -50.73 -8.48 5.11
N CYS A 371 -49.85 -8.43 6.09
CA CYS A 371 -48.51 -7.82 5.99
C CYS A 371 -47.41 -8.87 5.98
N THR A 372 -46.51 -8.82 5.02
CA THR A 372 -45.32 -9.67 4.94
C THR A 372 -44.08 -8.86 5.28
N PHE A 373 -43.34 -9.26 6.32
CA PHE A 373 -42.07 -8.69 6.75
C PHE A 373 -40.93 -9.58 6.23
N THR A 374 -40.02 -9.01 5.43
CA THR A 374 -38.90 -9.75 4.83
C THR A 374 -37.58 -9.33 5.45
N ASN A 375 -37.00 -10.22 6.25
CA ASN A 375 -35.71 -10.05 6.90
C ASN A 375 -34.60 -10.66 6.07
N ALA A 376 -33.40 -10.09 6.17
CA ALA A 376 -32.18 -10.67 5.64
C ALA A 376 -31.18 -10.85 6.78
N LYS A 377 -30.63 -12.06 6.92
CA LYS A 377 -29.51 -12.31 7.82
C LYS A 377 -28.28 -11.61 7.27
N LEU A 378 -27.64 -10.78 8.08
CA LEU A 378 -26.42 -10.10 7.69
C LEU A 378 -25.29 -11.13 7.51
N PRO A 379 -24.53 -11.05 6.41
CA PRO A 379 -23.36 -11.88 6.21
C PRO A 379 -22.26 -11.50 7.21
N THR A 380 -21.35 -12.44 7.46
CA THR A 380 -20.20 -12.24 8.34
C THR A 380 -18.91 -12.50 7.60
N VAL A 381 -17.85 -11.77 7.92
CA VAL A 381 -16.49 -12.01 7.44
C VAL A 381 -15.57 -12.30 8.62
N THR A 382 -14.80 -13.38 8.52
CA THR A 382 -13.71 -13.69 9.44
C THR A 382 -12.42 -13.76 8.65
N VAL A 383 -11.35 -13.14 9.16
CA VAL A 383 -10.04 -13.15 8.50
C VAL A 383 -9.06 -13.97 9.32
N SER A 384 -8.43 -14.93 8.67
CA SER A 384 -7.28 -15.68 9.19
C SER A 384 -6.00 -15.18 8.55
N THR A 385 -4.96 -15.01 9.36
CA THR A 385 -3.65 -14.55 8.88
C THR A 385 -2.60 -15.62 9.09
N ILE A 386 -1.85 -15.94 8.05
CA ILE A 386 -0.68 -16.81 8.09
C ILE A 386 0.53 -15.94 7.79
N SER A 387 1.60 -16.06 8.58
CA SER A 387 2.89 -15.42 8.33
C SER A 387 3.98 -16.49 8.23
N ASN A 388 4.67 -16.55 7.09
CA ASN A 388 5.73 -17.51 6.81
C ASN A 388 7.10 -16.85 6.98
N GLY A 389 8.04 -17.52 7.63
CA GLY A 389 9.43 -17.04 7.80
C GLY A 389 9.61 -16.01 8.92
N GLY A 390 8.53 -15.64 9.61
CA GLY A 390 8.55 -14.73 10.75
C GLY A 390 7.15 -14.48 11.30
N THR A 391 7.07 -13.62 12.30
CA THR A 391 5.83 -13.29 13.03
C THR A 391 5.65 -11.78 13.10
N GLY A 392 4.42 -11.29 13.12
CA GLY A 392 4.12 -9.87 13.26
C GLY A 392 2.63 -9.59 13.49
N GLY A 393 2.31 -8.30 13.64
CA GLY A 393 0.93 -7.81 13.63
C GLY A 393 0.52 -7.36 12.23
N PHE A 394 -0.62 -7.86 11.75
CA PHE A 394 -1.16 -7.61 10.42
C PHE A 394 -2.50 -6.86 10.58
N PRO A 395 -2.52 -5.53 10.35
CA PRO A 395 -3.73 -4.73 10.47
C PRO A 395 -4.66 -4.95 9.29
N TYR A 396 -5.95 -5.04 9.57
CA TYR A 396 -7.02 -5.14 8.58
C TYR A 396 -8.01 -3.99 8.73
N THR A 397 -8.50 -3.54 7.58
CA THR A 397 -9.60 -2.58 7.44
C THR A 397 -10.55 -3.10 6.36
N GLY A 398 -11.70 -2.47 6.18
CA GLY A 398 -12.56 -2.82 5.07
C GLY A 398 -13.76 -1.91 4.90
N THR A 399 -14.65 -2.30 3.98
CA THR A 399 -15.91 -1.61 3.73
C THR A 399 -17.10 -2.39 4.31
N ASN A 400 -18.32 -1.89 4.13
CA ASN A 400 -19.56 -2.57 4.53
C ASN A 400 -19.58 -3.06 6.00
N GLY A 401 -19.05 -2.25 6.92
CA GLY A 401 -19.07 -2.56 8.35
C GLY A 401 -17.89 -3.35 8.89
N VAL A 402 -16.89 -3.71 8.07
CA VAL A 402 -15.64 -4.31 8.57
C VAL A 402 -14.90 -3.27 9.42
N VAL A 403 -14.90 -3.47 10.74
CA VAL A 403 -14.20 -2.60 11.70
C VAL A 403 -12.71 -2.94 11.69
N ASN A 404 -11.85 -1.96 11.95
CA ASN A 404 -10.40 -2.18 12.00
C ASN A 404 -10.02 -3.15 13.12
N PHE A 405 -9.14 -4.12 12.82
CA PHE A 405 -8.55 -5.04 13.80
C PHE A 405 -7.15 -5.46 13.34
N THR A 406 -6.39 -6.12 14.22
CA THR A 406 -5.05 -6.63 13.91
C THR A 406 -4.96 -8.09 14.31
N ASN A 407 -4.58 -8.96 13.37
CA ASN A 407 -4.18 -10.33 13.71
C ASN A 407 -2.70 -10.36 14.02
N THR A 408 -2.32 -10.90 15.18
CA THR A 408 -0.91 -11.04 15.57
C THR A 408 -0.51 -12.50 15.54
N THR A 409 0.33 -12.87 14.57
CA THR A 409 0.88 -14.22 14.47
C THR A 409 2.00 -14.38 15.49
N VAL A 410 2.05 -15.52 16.18
CA VAL A 410 3.10 -15.84 17.17
C VAL A 410 3.94 -17.06 16.79
N THR A 411 3.52 -17.79 15.75
CA THR A 411 4.26 -18.95 15.23
C THR A 411 4.15 -18.93 13.70
N SER A 412 5.31 -19.04 13.03
CA SER A 412 5.37 -19.05 11.57
C SER A 412 4.55 -20.21 10.98
N GLY A 413 3.80 -19.93 9.93
CA GLY A 413 2.97 -20.90 9.20
C GLY A 413 1.67 -21.30 9.90
N VAL A 414 1.41 -20.80 11.12
CA VAL A 414 0.18 -21.11 11.87
C VAL A 414 -0.85 -20.00 11.65
N PRO A 415 -2.09 -20.33 11.23
CA PRO A 415 -3.13 -19.33 11.03
C PRO A 415 -3.60 -18.75 12.37
N VAL A 416 -3.74 -17.42 12.43
CA VAL A 416 -4.40 -16.70 13.52
C VAL A 416 -5.73 -16.17 13.02
N VAL A 417 -6.81 -16.60 13.66
CA VAL A 417 -8.18 -16.20 13.31
C VAL A 417 -8.54 -14.91 14.05
N GLY A 418 -8.99 -13.90 13.31
CA GLY A 418 -9.47 -12.63 13.83
C GLY A 418 -10.92 -12.69 14.34
N PRO A 419 -11.44 -11.58 14.88
CA PRO A 419 -12.84 -11.49 15.29
C PRO A 419 -13.78 -11.67 14.10
N VAL A 420 -14.96 -12.26 14.35
CA VAL A 420 -16.05 -12.32 13.37
C VAL A 420 -16.61 -10.91 13.19
N GLN A 421 -16.58 -10.40 11.96
CA GLN A 421 -17.15 -9.10 11.60
C GLN A 421 -18.52 -9.31 10.96
N THR A 422 -19.56 -8.67 11.48
CA THR A 422 -20.89 -8.67 10.84
C THR A 422 -20.97 -7.50 9.88
N LEU A 423 -21.31 -7.76 8.61
CA LEU A 423 -21.41 -6.70 7.63
C LEU A 423 -22.68 -5.88 7.81
N THR A 424 -22.68 -4.61 7.42
CA THR A 424 -23.82 -3.70 7.59
C THR A 424 -24.98 -3.98 6.65
N THR A 425 -24.68 -4.46 5.43
CA THR A 425 -25.68 -4.67 4.39
C THR A 425 -25.39 -5.97 3.62
N ALA A 426 -26.39 -6.83 3.50
CA ALA A 426 -26.30 -8.01 2.64
C ALA A 426 -26.34 -7.62 1.16
N GLY A 427 -25.72 -8.41 0.28
CA GLY A 427 -25.72 -8.18 -1.16
C GLY A 427 -24.90 -6.98 -1.62
N THR A 428 -23.99 -6.46 -0.79
CA THR A 428 -23.15 -5.29 -1.10
C THR A 428 -21.70 -5.70 -1.23
N SER A 429 -21.03 -5.28 -2.31
CA SER A 429 -19.61 -5.56 -2.51
C SER A 429 -18.79 -5.06 -1.33
N THR A 430 -17.91 -5.92 -0.82
CA THR A 430 -17.15 -5.71 0.40
C THR A 430 -15.68 -5.90 0.11
N VAL A 431 -14.85 -4.94 0.51
CA VAL A 431 -13.40 -5.02 0.37
C VAL A 431 -12.81 -5.23 1.75
N VAL A 432 -11.92 -6.22 1.88
CA VAL A 432 -11.06 -6.41 3.05
C VAL A 432 -9.64 -6.06 2.64
N THR A 433 -9.00 -5.18 3.39
CA THR A 433 -7.66 -4.65 3.10
C THR A 433 -6.73 -4.96 4.25
N GLU A 434 -5.65 -5.67 3.97
CA GLU A 434 -4.50 -5.84 4.84
C GLU A 434 -3.48 -4.72 4.58
N THR A 435 -3.06 -4.03 5.63
CA THR A 435 -1.88 -3.16 5.56
C THR A 435 -0.63 -4.02 5.73
N VAL A 436 -0.04 -4.47 4.62
CA VAL A 436 1.13 -5.37 4.64
C VAL A 436 2.30 -4.73 5.42
N PRO A 437 2.75 -5.32 6.55
CA PRO A 437 3.80 -4.73 7.37
C PRO A 437 5.16 -4.70 6.64
N PRO A 438 6.06 -3.75 6.96
CA PRO A 438 7.42 -3.73 6.45
C PRO A 438 8.15 -5.07 6.68
N GLY A 439 8.86 -5.54 5.65
CA GLY A 439 9.57 -6.83 5.70
C GLY A 439 8.70 -8.04 5.39
N PHE A 440 7.42 -7.86 5.04
CA PHE A 440 6.56 -8.92 4.53
C PHE A 440 6.02 -8.55 3.14
N THR A 441 5.57 -9.57 2.43
CA THR A 441 4.76 -9.43 1.22
C THR A 441 3.58 -10.38 1.29
N LEU A 442 2.40 -9.92 0.82
CA LEU A 442 1.22 -10.76 0.72
C LEU A 442 1.39 -11.69 -0.50
N THR A 443 1.42 -12.99 -0.26
CA THR A 443 1.70 -14.00 -1.30
C THR A 443 0.45 -14.76 -1.74
N ALA A 444 -0.59 -14.80 -0.92
CA ALA A 444 -1.87 -15.37 -1.29
C ALA A 444 -2.99 -14.77 -0.43
N ALA A 445 -4.18 -14.63 -1.02
CA ALA A 445 -5.39 -14.35 -0.28
C ALA A 445 -6.54 -15.17 -0.89
N THR A 446 -7.26 -15.91 -0.06
CA THR A 446 -8.33 -16.83 -0.51
C THR A 446 -9.53 -16.69 0.41
N CYS A 447 -10.75 -16.85 -0.10
CA CYS A 447 -11.95 -16.80 0.72
C CYS A 447 -12.87 -17.99 0.41
N THR A 448 -13.56 -18.46 1.44
CA THR A 448 -14.55 -19.55 1.39
C THR A 448 -15.84 -19.09 2.07
N GLY A 449 -16.91 -19.89 1.97
CA GLY A 449 -18.22 -19.54 2.55
C GLY A 449 -18.89 -18.35 1.85
N LEU A 450 -18.54 -18.11 0.59
CA LEU A 450 -19.15 -17.09 -0.26
C LEU A 450 -20.59 -17.46 -0.60
N GLY A 451 -21.45 -16.47 -0.77
CA GLY A 451 -22.79 -16.67 -1.32
C GLY A 451 -22.77 -17.32 -2.70
N ALA A 452 -23.85 -18.01 -3.06
CA ALA A 452 -23.94 -18.77 -4.30
C ALA A 452 -23.70 -17.89 -5.54
N GLY A 453 -22.76 -18.32 -6.40
CA GLY A 453 -22.34 -17.58 -7.60
C GLY A 453 -21.44 -16.37 -7.33
N GLY A 454 -21.10 -16.09 -6.07
CA GLY A 454 -20.20 -15.01 -5.69
C GLY A 454 -18.73 -15.34 -5.87
N THR A 455 -17.93 -14.29 -6.04
CA THR A 455 -16.48 -14.38 -6.22
C THR A 455 -15.71 -13.52 -5.22
N ALA A 456 -14.51 -13.98 -4.88
CA ALA A 456 -13.52 -13.24 -4.12
C ALA A 456 -12.31 -12.97 -5.04
N THR A 457 -12.02 -11.70 -5.29
CA THR A 457 -10.95 -11.27 -6.19
C THR A 457 -9.80 -10.68 -5.38
N PRO A 458 -8.69 -11.41 -5.19
CA PRO A 458 -7.51 -10.91 -4.49
C PRO A 458 -6.69 -9.95 -5.37
N ASN A 459 -6.18 -8.88 -4.77
CA ASN A 459 -5.14 -8.01 -5.31
C ASN A 459 -3.98 -7.97 -4.31
N LEU A 460 -3.01 -8.87 -4.51
CA LEU A 460 -1.90 -9.08 -3.57
C LEU A 460 -1.01 -7.85 -3.43
N ALA A 461 -0.81 -7.09 -4.52
CA ALA A 461 0.01 -5.88 -4.51
C ALA A 461 -0.63 -4.74 -3.69
N ALA A 462 -1.96 -4.65 -3.70
CA ALA A 462 -2.71 -3.69 -2.88
C ALA A 462 -3.03 -4.21 -1.48
N GLY A 463 -2.75 -5.47 -1.16
CA GLY A 463 -3.13 -6.08 0.10
C GLY A 463 -4.64 -6.32 0.24
N THR A 464 -5.42 -6.40 -0.85
CA THR A 464 -6.88 -6.43 -0.77
C THR A 464 -7.52 -7.71 -1.28
N VAL A 465 -8.72 -8.01 -0.78
CA VAL A 465 -9.66 -8.94 -1.40
C VAL A 465 -11.00 -8.24 -1.59
N THR A 466 -11.50 -8.21 -2.81
CA THR A 466 -12.84 -7.72 -3.13
C THR A 466 -13.81 -8.89 -3.22
N LEU A 467 -14.78 -8.90 -2.32
CA LEU A 467 -15.95 -9.76 -2.36
C LEU A 467 -17.02 -9.04 -3.18
N ASP A 468 -17.51 -9.68 -4.25
CA ASP A 468 -18.62 -9.10 -5.01
C ASP A 468 -19.94 -9.12 -4.21
N ALA A 469 -20.98 -8.51 -4.76
CA ALA A 469 -22.30 -8.44 -4.12
C ALA A 469 -22.88 -9.83 -3.81
N LEU A 470 -22.68 -10.82 -4.69
CA LEU A 470 -23.21 -12.17 -4.53
C LEU A 470 -22.42 -12.95 -3.47
N ALA A 471 -21.11 -12.72 -3.36
CA ALA A 471 -20.26 -13.31 -2.32
C ALA A 471 -20.71 -12.88 -0.93
N ALA A 472 -21.17 -11.64 -0.79
CA ALA A 472 -21.76 -11.07 0.41
C ALA A 472 -23.30 -11.23 0.48
N ALA A 473 -23.89 -12.26 -0.14
CA ALA A 473 -25.33 -12.52 -0.04
C ALA A 473 -25.78 -12.80 1.41
N ALA A 474 -27.08 -12.61 1.69
CA ALA A 474 -27.65 -12.78 3.03
C ALA A 474 -27.27 -14.15 3.64
N GLY A 475 -26.80 -14.12 4.88
CA GLY A 475 -26.41 -15.31 5.64
C GLY A 475 -25.05 -15.92 5.30
N SER A 476 -24.31 -15.38 4.33
CA SER A 476 -22.98 -15.90 3.96
C SER A 476 -22.00 -15.82 5.13
N ALA A 477 -21.34 -16.94 5.44
CA ALA A 477 -20.35 -17.05 6.52
C ALA A 477 -18.94 -17.06 5.90
N ILE A 478 -18.46 -15.88 5.52
CA ILE A 478 -17.26 -15.70 4.72
C ILE A 478 -16.02 -15.85 5.59
N ALA A 479 -15.11 -16.73 5.18
CA ALA A 479 -13.83 -16.94 5.83
C ALA A 479 -12.70 -16.68 4.84
N CYS A 480 -11.94 -15.62 5.05
CA CYS A 480 -10.79 -15.24 4.22
C CYS A 480 -9.48 -15.60 4.93
N THR A 481 -8.50 -16.11 4.19
CA THR A 481 -7.14 -16.39 4.67
C THR A 481 -6.14 -15.57 3.87
N PHE A 482 -5.37 -14.72 4.55
CA PHE A 482 -4.28 -13.92 4.00
C PHE A 482 -2.95 -14.57 4.41
N THR A 483 -2.09 -14.86 3.43
CA THR A 483 -0.79 -15.52 3.63
C THR A 483 0.35 -14.58 3.28
N ASN A 484 1.03 -14.11 4.32
CA ASN A 484 2.18 -13.23 4.23
C ASN A 484 3.46 -14.05 4.27
N THR A 485 4.45 -13.68 3.47
CA THR A 485 5.79 -14.26 3.52
C THR A 485 6.79 -13.17 3.89
N LYS A 486 7.65 -13.44 4.86
CA LYS A 486 8.74 -12.53 5.25
C LYS A 486 9.73 -12.42 4.10
N LEU A 487 10.12 -11.20 3.77
CA LEU A 487 11.08 -10.93 2.71
C LEU A 487 12.50 -11.35 3.15
N PRO A 488 13.34 -11.80 2.21
CA PRO A 488 14.74 -12.12 2.48
C PRO A 488 15.50 -10.87 2.92
N THR A 489 16.59 -11.08 3.66
CA THR A 489 17.50 -10.00 4.01
C THR A 489 18.91 -10.29 3.52
N VAL A 490 19.67 -9.24 3.22
CA VAL A 490 21.09 -9.29 2.90
C VAL A 490 21.83 -8.39 3.86
N THR A 491 22.86 -8.92 4.50
CA THR A 491 23.80 -8.16 5.31
C THR A 491 25.20 -8.34 4.73
N VAL A 492 25.94 -7.24 4.59
CA VAL A 492 27.30 -7.26 4.07
C VAL A 492 28.29 -6.97 5.19
N SER A 493 29.27 -7.85 5.35
CA SER A 493 30.42 -7.68 6.23
C SER A 493 31.66 -7.36 5.41
N THR A 494 32.46 -6.41 5.87
CA THR A 494 33.70 -6.02 5.19
C THR A 494 34.90 -6.26 6.09
N ILE A 495 35.91 -6.95 5.57
CA ILE A 495 37.19 -7.16 6.22
C ILE A 495 38.25 -6.42 5.40
N SER A 496 39.10 -5.63 6.07
CA SER A 496 40.25 -4.97 5.44
C SER A 496 41.57 -5.34 6.13
N ASN A 497 42.43 -6.04 5.41
CA ASN A 497 43.73 -6.47 5.89
C ASN A 497 44.81 -5.46 5.51
N GLY A 498 45.73 -5.18 6.44
CA GLY A 498 46.85 -4.25 6.25
C GLY A 498 46.48 -2.75 6.31
N GLY A 499 45.20 -2.42 6.54
CA GLY A 499 44.75 -1.05 6.75
C GLY A 499 43.25 -0.93 6.92
N THR A 500 42.78 0.31 7.03
CA THR A 500 41.38 0.69 7.26
C THR A 500 40.90 1.65 6.17
N GLY A 501 39.59 1.68 5.92
CA GLY A 501 38.98 2.51 4.89
C GLY A 501 37.45 2.39 4.85
N GLY A 502 36.84 3.24 4.02
CA GLY A 502 35.42 3.19 3.71
C GLY A 502 35.18 2.38 2.42
N PHE A 503 34.30 1.40 2.49
CA PHE A 503 33.97 0.47 1.42
C PHE A 503 32.49 0.65 1.04
N PRO A 504 32.20 1.38 -0.05
CA PRO A 504 30.84 1.67 -0.47
C PRO A 504 30.22 0.50 -1.25
N TYR A 505 28.99 0.15 -0.88
CA TYR A 505 28.18 -0.88 -1.52
C TYR A 505 26.91 -0.30 -2.10
N THR A 506 26.48 -0.89 -3.21
CA THR A 506 25.21 -0.66 -3.89
C THR A 506 24.64 -2.01 -4.30
N GLY A 507 23.40 -2.06 -4.80
CA GLY A 507 22.89 -3.32 -5.34
C GLY A 507 21.53 -3.19 -6.01
N THR A 508 20.94 -4.35 -6.30
CA THR A 508 19.61 -4.48 -6.88
C THR A 508 18.62 -5.06 -5.85
N ASN A 509 17.34 -5.18 -6.23
CA ASN A 509 16.29 -5.83 -5.44
C ASN A 509 16.17 -5.33 -3.99
N GLY A 510 16.28 -4.01 -3.77
CA GLY A 510 16.12 -3.39 -2.45
C GLY A 510 17.41 -3.18 -1.66
N VAL A 511 18.57 -3.63 -2.16
CA VAL A 511 19.87 -3.26 -1.58
C VAL A 511 20.15 -1.78 -1.87
N VAL A 512 19.88 -0.93 -0.90
CA VAL A 512 20.18 0.52 -0.98
C VAL A 512 21.66 0.79 -0.71
N ASN A 513 22.14 1.97 -1.11
CA ASN A 513 23.55 2.33 -0.96
C ASN A 513 23.94 2.50 0.52
N PHE A 514 25.07 1.95 0.92
CA PHE A 514 25.68 2.14 2.24
C PHE A 514 27.20 2.01 2.16
N THR A 515 27.91 2.40 3.22
CA THR A 515 29.37 2.28 3.30
C THR A 515 29.73 1.57 4.60
N ASN A 516 30.51 0.50 4.51
CA ASN A 516 31.14 -0.09 5.69
C ASN A 516 32.50 0.59 5.92
N THR A 517 32.69 1.18 7.09
CA THR A 517 33.97 1.80 7.48
C THR A 517 34.70 0.89 8.45
N THR A 518 35.80 0.31 7.98
CA THR A 518 36.68 -0.47 8.84
C THR A 518 37.53 0.45 9.71
N VAL A 519 37.67 0.11 10.99
CA VAL A 519 38.45 0.90 11.97
C VAL A 519 39.60 0.09 12.59
N THR A 520 39.61 -1.22 12.40
CA THR A 520 40.67 -2.11 12.86
C THR A 520 40.92 -3.15 11.78
N SER A 521 42.19 -3.35 11.44
CA SER A 521 42.56 -4.26 10.35
C SER A 521 42.22 -5.71 10.72
N GLY A 522 41.71 -6.46 9.74
CA GLY A 522 41.32 -7.88 9.89
C GLY A 522 40.02 -8.12 10.66
N VAL A 523 39.40 -7.07 11.21
CA VAL A 523 38.14 -7.18 11.95
C VAL A 523 36.96 -6.93 11.00
N PRO A 524 35.97 -7.84 10.93
CA PRO A 524 34.80 -7.65 10.10
C PRO A 524 33.92 -6.51 10.64
N VAL A 525 33.53 -5.60 9.75
CA VAL A 525 32.49 -4.58 10.00
C VAL A 525 31.22 -4.98 9.30
N VAL A 526 30.15 -5.15 10.07
CA VAL A 526 28.83 -5.54 9.58
C VAL A 526 28.02 -4.29 9.23
N GLY A 527 27.52 -4.24 8.00
CA GLY A 527 26.65 -3.16 7.52
C GLY A 527 25.20 -3.29 7.99
N PRO A 528 24.33 -2.35 7.60
CA PRO A 528 22.90 -2.44 7.88
C PRO A 528 22.28 -3.68 7.23
N VAL A 529 21.24 -4.21 7.86
CA VAL A 529 20.43 -5.29 7.28
C VAL A 529 19.57 -4.70 6.16
N GLN A 530 19.78 -5.17 4.93
CA GLN A 530 19.03 -4.75 3.76
C GLN A 530 17.89 -5.73 3.52
N THR A 531 16.64 -5.25 3.54
CA THR A 531 15.49 -6.10 3.21
C THR A 531 15.27 -6.08 1.71
N LEU A 532 15.19 -7.25 1.09
CA LEU A 532 14.98 -7.34 -0.35
C LEU A 532 13.54 -6.96 -0.73
N THR A 533 13.36 -6.32 -1.89
CA THR A 533 12.02 -5.91 -2.37
C THR A 533 11.17 -7.09 -2.84
N THR A 534 11.79 -8.17 -3.31
CA THR A 534 11.09 -9.34 -3.85
C THR A 534 11.90 -10.61 -3.56
N ALA A 535 11.22 -11.65 -3.07
CA ALA A 535 11.80 -12.97 -2.90
C ALA A 535 11.88 -13.71 -4.25
N GLY A 536 12.89 -14.57 -4.42
CA GLY A 536 13.03 -15.36 -5.65
C GLY A 536 13.55 -14.58 -6.87
N THR A 537 14.15 -13.41 -6.66
CA THR A 537 14.70 -12.53 -7.70
C THR A 537 16.22 -12.46 -7.56
N SER A 538 16.95 -12.59 -8.68
CA SER A 538 18.41 -12.46 -8.67
C SER A 538 18.82 -11.09 -8.14
N THR A 539 19.78 -11.07 -7.23
CA THR A 539 20.18 -9.88 -6.47
C THR A 539 21.68 -9.72 -6.59
N VAL A 540 22.12 -8.55 -7.02
CA VAL A 540 23.54 -8.22 -7.16
C VAL A 540 23.92 -7.24 -6.06
N VAL A 541 24.98 -7.55 -5.34
CA VAL A 541 25.66 -6.62 -4.43
C VAL A 541 26.95 -6.19 -5.10
N THR A 542 27.13 -4.89 -5.27
CA THR A 542 28.28 -4.29 -5.95
C THR A 542 29.02 -3.38 -4.99
N GLU A 543 30.31 -3.63 -4.85
CA GLU A 543 31.26 -2.78 -4.17
C GLU A 543 32.02 -1.91 -5.18
N THR A 544 32.17 -0.62 -4.87
CA THR A 544 33.17 0.20 -5.56
C THR A 544 34.49 0.04 -4.82
N ILE A 545 35.40 -0.78 -5.37
CA ILE A 545 36.70 -1.11 -4.75
C ILE A 545 37.49 0.19 -4.51
N PRO A 546 37.78 0.57 -3.24
CA PRO A 546 38.48 1.81 -2.95
C PRO A 546 39.92 1.82 -3.47
N PRO A 547 40.46 2.98 -3.87
CA PRO A 547 41.88 3.11 -4.22
C PRO A 547 42.81 2.60 -3.11
N GLY A 548 43.87 1.92 -3.50
CA GLY A 548 44.83 1.35 -2.55
C GLY A 548 44.37 0.04 -1.90
N PHE A 549 43.26 -0.55 -2.33
CA PHE A 549 42.82 -1.88 -1.90
C PHE A 549 42.56 -2.79 -3.11
N THR A 550 42.65 -4.09 -2.86
CA THR A 550 42.20 -5.14 -3.78
C THR A 550 41.20 -6.04 -3.08
N LEU A 551 40.10 -6.38 -3.75
CA LEU A 551 39.15 -7.37 -3.27
C LEU A 551 39.72 -8.77 -3.57
N THR A 552 39.88 -9.57 -2.53
CA THR A 552 40.56 -10.88 -2.61
C THR A 552 39.61 -12.06 -2.39
N ALA A 553 38.48 -11.83 -1.73
CA ALA A 553 37.43 -12.83 -1.58
C ALA A 553 36.09 -12.14 -1.37
N ALA A 554 35.02 -12.73 -1.91
CA ALA A 554 33.66 -12.37 -1.58
C ALA A 554 32.85 -13.68 -1.47
N THR A 555 32.22 -13.91 -0.33
CA THR A 555 31.50 -15.16 -0.02
C THR A 555 30.18 -14.85 0.64
N CYS A 556 29.14 -15.66 0.39
CA CYS A 556 27.85 -15.50 1.05
C CYS A 556 27.36 -16.81 1.66
N THR A 557 26.65 -16.70 2.78
CA THR A 557 26.05 -17.81 3.53
C THR A 557 24.58 -17.50 3.82
N GLY A 558 23.83 -18.50 4.32
CA GLY A 558 22.41 -18.34 4.61
C GLY A 558 21.54 -18.20 3.36
N LEU A 559 22.00 -18.71 2.22
CA LEU A 559 21.27 -18.68 0.95
C LEU A 559 20.00 -19.55 1.03
N GLY A 560 19.01 -19.20 0.22
CA GLY A 560 17.85 -20.06 -0.04
C GLY A 560 18.27 -21.44 -0.57
N ALA A 561 17.42 -22.44 -0.33
CA ALA A 561 17.73 -23.84 -0.65
C ALA A 561 18.05 -24.02 -2.15
N GLY A 562 19.21 -24.61 -2.45
CA GLY A 562 19.70 -24.82 -3.82
C GLY A 562 20.22 -23.56 -4.52
N GLY A 563 20.26 -22.41 -3.82
CA GLY A 563 20.78 -21.17 -4.36
C GLY A 563 22.29 -21.05 -4.32
N THR A 564 22.83 -20.18 -5.18
CA THR A 564 24.26 -19.93 -5.31
C THR A 564 24.61 -18.44 -5.22
N ALA A 565 25.84 -18.16 -4.78
CA ALA A 565 26.43 -16.83 -4.79
C ALA A 565 27.69 -16.86 -5.66
N THR A 566 27.69 -16.07 -6.72
CA THR A 566 28.79 -16.02 -7.70
C THR A 566 29.57 -14.71 -7.56
N PRO A 567 30.77 -14.72 -6.98
CA PRO A 567 31.61 -13.53 -6.87
C PRO A 567 32.36 -13.23 -8.18
N ASN A 568 32.49 -11.94 -8.49
CA ASN A 568 33.44 -11.42 -9.46
C ASN A 568 34.31 -10.35 -8.77
N LEU A 569 35.51 -10.77 -8.36
CA LEU A 569 36.42 -9.96 -7.56
C LEU A 569 36.99 -8.76 -8.34
N VAL A 570 37.03 -8.86 -9.67
CA VAL A 570 37.56 -7.80 -10.54
C VAL A 570 36.58 -6.63 -10.61
N THR A 571 35.28 -6.91 -10.70
CA THR A 571 34.24 -5.88 -10.75
C THR A 571 33.67 -5.53 -9.39
N GLY A 572 34.11 -6.19 -8.32
CA GLY A 572 33.60 -5.95 -6.97
C GLY A 572 32.17 -6.46 -6.75
N THR A 573 31.70 -7.46 -7.51
CA THR A 573 30.30 -7.89 -7.45
C THR A 573 30.12 -9.28 -6.86
N VAL A 574 28.98 -9.50 -6.21
CA VAL A 574 28.45 -10.83 -5.91
C VAL A 574 27.03 -10.92 -6.43
N THR A 575 26.79 -11.91 -7.30
CA THR A 575 25.45 -12.21 -7.81
C THR A 575 24.86 -13.37 -7.03
N LEU A 576 23.76 -13.11 -6.34
CA LEU A 576 22.87 -14.11 -5.75
C LEU A 576 21.86 -14.51 -6.83
N ASP A 577 21.77 -15.79 -7.14
CA ASP A 577 20.74 -16.26 -8.08
C ASP A 577 19.33 -16.14 -7.48
N ALA A 578 18.31 -16.41 -8.29
CA ALA A 578 16.92 -16.34 -7.84
C ALA A 578 16.65 -17.30 -6.67
N LEU A 579 17.21 -18.51 -6.71
CA LEU A 579 17.02 -19.52 -5.67
C LEU A 579 17.63 -19.10 -4.33
N ALA A 580 18.78 -18.41 -4.36
CA ALA A 580 19.47 -17.88 -3.18
C ALA A 580 18.61 -16.89 -2.39
N THR A 581 17.63 -16.24 -3.04
CA THR A 581 16.71 -15.29 -2.42
C THR A 581 15.28 -15.82 -2.31
N THR A 582 15.02 -17.10 -2.57
CA THR A 582 13.69 -17.71 -2.39
C THR A 582 13.33 -17.91 -0.92
N GLY A 583 12.05 -17.71 -0.57
CA GLY A 583 11.56 -17.83 0.81
C GLY A 583 11.93 -16.62 1.65
N SER A 584 12.45 -16.85 2.85
CA SER A 584 12.86 -15.80 3.81
C SER A 584 14.29 -15.97 4.35
N PRO A 585 15.31 -16.23 3.51
CA PRO A 585 16.68 -16.42 3.97
C PRO A 585 17.27 -15.14 4.56
N ASN A 586 18.17 -15.32 5.54
CA ASN A 586 19.01 -14.26 6.07
C ASN A 586 20.40 -14.42 5.47
N ILE A 587 20.65 -13.72 4.37
CA ILE A 587 21.85 -13.85 3.56
C ILE A 587 22.94 -12.97 4.17
N ALA A 588 24.09 -13.57 4.49
CA ALA A 588 25.25 -12.85 5.01
C ALA A 588 26.41 -12.97 4.02
N CYS A 589 26.80 -11.85 3.42
CA CYS A 589 27.93 -11.76 2.49
C CYS A 589 29.14 -11.12 3.17
N THR A 590 30.34 -11.63 2.92
CA THR A 590 31.60 -11.10 3.46
C THR A 590 32.56 -10.78 2.32
N PHE A 591 32.99 -9.52 2.23
CA PHE A 591 33.97 -9.01 1.27
C PHE A 591 35.30 -8.77 1.99
N THR A 592 36.39 -9.37 1.50
CA THR A 592 37.72 -9.34 2.12
C THR A 592 38.72 -8.63 1.23
N HIS A 593 39.33 -7.58 1.78
CA HIS A 593 40.27 -6.72 1.09
C HIS A 593 41.67 -6.86 1.63
N ASN A 594 42.66 -6.72 0.76
CA ASN A 594 44.03 -6.48 1.15
C ASN A 594 44.43 -5.07 0.69
N LYS A 595 45.00 -4.28 1.60
CA LYS A 595 45.60 -2.99 1.25
C LYS A 595 46.83 -3.24 0.37
N LEU A 596 46.95 -2.47 -0.70
CA LEU A 596 48.06 -2.54 -1.63
C LEU A 596 49.33 -1.97 -0.99
N PRO A 597 50.52 -2.51 -1.29
CA PRO A 597 51.78 -1.96 -0.83
C PRO A 597 52.05 -0.60 -1.47
N THR A 598 52.80 0.24 -0.76
CA THR A 598 53.26 1.52 -1.32
C THR A 598 54.78 1.51 -1.46
N LEU A 599 55.30 2.19 -2.47
CA LEU A 599 56.72 2.32 -2.74
C LEU A 599 57.08 3.80 -2.89
N THR A 600 58.04 4.24 -2.11
CA THR A 600 58.65 5.57 -2.25
C THR A 600 60.12 5.41 -2.63
N VAL A 601 60.58 6.19 -3.60
CA VAL A 601 61.99 6.22 -4.00
C VAL A 601 62.60 7.55 -3.62
N SER A 602 63.69 7.51 -2.87
CA SER A 602 64.50 8.67 -2.53
C SER A 602 65.80 8.68 -3.32
N THR A 603 66.25 9.88 -3.70
CA THR A 603 67.49 10.06 -4.46
C THR A 603 68.42 10.99 -3.70
N ILE A 604 69.68 10.58 -3.53
CA ILE A 604 70.75 11.39 -2.94
C ILE A 604 71.81 11.59 -4.01
N SER A 605 72.14 12.83 -4.36
CA SER A 605 73.25 13.12 -5.30
C SER A 605 74.38 13.85 -4.58
N ASN A 606 75.54 13.20 -4.48
CA ASN A 606 76.74 13.77 -3.87
C ASN A 606 77.61 14.45 -4.94
N GLY A 607 78.18 15.63 -4.64
CA GLY A 607 79.08 16.36 -5.54
C GLY A 607 78.39 17.16 -6.66
N GLY A 608 77.05 17.13 -6.72
CA GLY A 608 76.26 17.93 -7.64
C GLY A 608 74.78 17.63 -7.57
N THR A 609 74.01 18.28 -8.45
CA THR A 609 72.54 18.19 -8.54
C THR A 609 72.10 17.77 -9.94
N GLY A 610 70.91 17.18 -10.08
CA GLY A 610 70.42 16.67 -11.37
C GLY A 610 69.03 16.07 -11.29
N GLY A 611 68.48 15.71 -12.46
CA GLY A 611 67.24 14.95 -12.59
C GLY A 611 67.52 13.47 -12.78
N PHE A 612 66.90 12.63 -11.97
CA PHE A 612 67.09 11.17 -11.92
C PHE A 612 65.76 10.49 -12.25
N PRO A 613 65.58 10.03 -13.51
CA PRO A 613 64.34 9.42 -13.95
C PRO A 613 64.27 7.95 -13.55
N TYR A 614 63.12 7.56 -13.02
CA TYR A 614 62.78 6.20 -12.60
C TYR A 614 61.59 5.66 -13.39
N THR A 615 61.66 4.37 -13.67
CA THR A 615 60.58 3.56 -14.23
C THR A 615 60.47 2.28 -13.39
N GLY A 616 59.39 1.52 -13.55
CA GLY A 616 59.30 0.25 -12.86
C GLY A 616 58.17 -0.65 -13.33
N THR A 617 58.00 -1.74 -12.59
CA THR A 617 56.97 -2.77 -12.81
C THR A 617 55.93 -2.73 -11.68
N ASN A 618 54.92 -3.60 -11.73
CA ASN A 618 53.88 -3.72 -10.69
C ASN A 618 53.19 -2.38 -10.34
N GLY A 619 52.91 -1.55 -11.36
CA GLY A 619 52.19 -0.29 -11.19
C GLY A 619 53.05 0.93 -10.87
N VAL A 620 54.38 0.80 -10.78
CA VAL A 620 55.27 1.97 -10.65
C VAL A 620 55.16 2.82 -11.92
N VAL A 621 54.63 4.04 -11.76
CA VAL A 621 54.52 5.02 -12.84
C VAL A 621 55.87 5.73 -13.00
N ASN A 622 56.21 6.16 -14.22
CA ASN A 622 57.45 6.89 -14.46
C ASN A 622 57.45 8.24 -13.72
N PHE A 623 58.53 8.56 -13.02
CA PHE A 623 58.74 9.84 -12.35
C PHE A 623 60.22 10.23 -12.36
N THR A 624 60.52 11.49 -12.05
CA THR A 624 61.90 11.99 -11.94
C THR A 624 62.08 12.65 -10.60
N ASN A 625 63.08 12.24 -9.83
CA ASN A 625 63.51 12.98 -8.66
C ASN A 625 64.56 14.00 -9.09
N THR A 626 64.35 15.27 -8.76
CA THR A 626 65.29 16.35 -9.06
C THR A 626 65.96 16.81 -7.78
N THR A 627 67.25 16.56 -7.65
CA THR A 627 68.03 17.06 -6.51
C THR A 627 68.37 18.52 -6.72
N VAL A 628 68.22 19.33 -5.67
CA VAL A 628 68.52 20.78 -5.69
C VAL A 628 69.62 21.16 -4.71
N THR A 629 69.99 20.25 -3.80
CA THR A 629 71.09 20.42 -2.86
C THR A 629 71.87 19.10 -2.79
N SER A 630 73.19 19.18 -2.85
CA SER A 630 74.05 18.00 -2.82
C SER A 630 73.95 17.31 -1.45
N GLY A 631 73.88 15.97 -1.45
CA GLY A 631 73.86 15.14 -0.25
C GLY A 631 72.52 15.10 0.50
N THR A 632 71.52 15.89 0.09
CA THR A 632 70.19 15.87 0.69
C THR A 632 69.26 14.89 -0.06
N PRO A 633 68.57 13.97 0.62
CA PRO A 633 67.61 13.09 -0.03
C PRO A 633 66.42 13.85 -0.60
N VAL A 634 66.07 13.58 -1.85
CA VAL A 634 64.81 14.00 -2.47
C VAL A 634 63.87 12.81 -2.55
N VAL A 635 62.72 12.92 -1.91
CA VAL A 635 61.70 11.88 -1.86
C VAL A 635 60.74 12.04 -3.04
N GLY A 636 60.60 10.99 -3.84
CA GLY A 636 59.67 10.95 -4.96
C GLY A 636 58.21 10.76 -4.55
N PRO A 637 57.29 10.79 -5.53
CA PRO A 637 55.87 10.52 -5.28
C PRO A 637 55.67 9.08 -4.78
N VAL A 638 54.79 8.91 -3.78
CA VAL A 638 54.37 7.60 -3.31
C VAL A 638 53.68 6.84 -4.44
N GLN A 639 54.23 5.69 -4.82
CA GLN A 639 53.66 4.79 -5.80
C GLN A 639 52.82 3.74 -5.08
N THR A 640 51.58 3.51 -5.51
CA THR A 640 50.79 2.37 -5.03
C THR A 640 51.00 1.21 -6.00
N LEU A 641 51.47 0.07 -5.50
CA LEU A 641 51.70 -1.09 -6.35
C LEU A 641 50.35 -1.72 -6.76
N THR A 642 50.27 -2.29 -7.96
CA THR A 642 48.99 -2.83 -8.47
C THR A 642 48.65 -4.19 -7.89
N THR A 643 49.65 -4.97 -7.47
CA THR A 643 49.45 -6.34 -6.96
C THR A 643 50.33 -6.62 -5.75
N VAL A 644 49.75 -7.23 -4.71
CA VAL A 644 50.49 -7.77 -3.56
C VAL A 644 51.29 -9.02 -3.97
N GLY A 645 52.41 -9.28 -3.30
CA GLY A 645 53.17 -10.53 -3.47
C GLY A 645 53.76 -10.74 -4.87
N THR A 646 53.98 -9.66 -5.62
CA THR A 646 54.53 -9.68 -6.98
C THR A 646 55.89 -9.00 -6.98
N SER A 647 56.88 -9.61 -7.63
CA SER A 647 58.21 -9.01 -7.71
C SER A 647 58.14 -7.66 -8.43
N THR A 648 58.78 -6.65 -7.84
CA THR A 648 58.78 -5.28 -8.33
C THR A 648 60.20 -4.83 -8.60
N VAL A 649 60.47 -4.51 -9.85
CA VAL A 649 61.72 -3.89 -10.30
C VAL A 649 61.51 -2.38 -10.45
N VAL A 650 62.42 -1.60 -9.87
CA VAL A 650 62.59 -0.17 -10.18
C VAL A 650 63.91 0.00 -10.91
N THR A 651 63.85 0.74 -12.02
CA THR A 651 64.98 1.02 -12.89
C THR A 651 65.18 2.52 -13.00
N GLU A 652 66.39 2.95 -12.72
CA GLU A 652 66.86 4.29 -12.96
C GLU A 652 67.65 4.38 -14.27
N THR A 653 67.39 5.40 -15.07
CA THR A 653 68.33 5.77 -16.14
C THR A 653 69.42 6.66 -15.55
N ILE A 654 70.60 6.10 -15.29
CA ILE A 654 71.73 6.81 -14.65
C ILE A 654 72.10 8.04 -15.49
N PRO A 655 71.97 9.27 -14.97
CA PRO A 655 72.29 10.48 -15.73
C PRO A 655 73.78 10.59 -16.07
N PRO A 656 74.16 11.16 -17.23
CA PRO A 656 75.55 11.42 -17.57
C PRO A 656 76.28 12.24 -16.49
N GLY A 657 77.52 11.85 -16.19
CA GLY A 657 78.35 12.51 -15.17
C GLY A 657 78.03 12.10 -13.73
N PHE A 658 77.13 11.15 -13.51
CA PHE A 658 76.90 10.51 -12.21
C PHE A 658 77.17 9.01 -12.30
N ILE A 659 77.61 8.44 -11.17
CA ILE A 659 77.69 7.01 -10.96
C ILE A 659 76.77 6.64 -9.79
N LEU A 660 76.01 5.57 -9.93
CA LEU A 660 75.20 5.02 -8.85
C LEU A 660 76.12 4.24 -7.91
N THR A 661 76.25 4.70 -6.67
CA THR A 661 77.20 4.14 -5.68
C THR A 661 76.52 3.38 -4.55
N GLY A 662 75.19 3.45 -4.44
CA GLY A 662 74.45 2.63 -3.50
C GLY A 662 72.96 2.62 -3.78
N VAL A 663 72.32 1.49 -3.48
CA VAL A 663 70.86 1.38 -3.40
C VAL A 663 70.51 0.55 -2.17
N SER A 664 69.59 1.05 -1.36
CA SER A 664 69.09 0.33 -0.17
C SER A 664 67.57 0.48 -0.08
N CYS A 665 66.89 -0.53 0.48
CA CYS A 665 65.45 -0.48 0.71
C CYS A 665 65.10 -0.90 2.13
N THR A 666 64.06 -0.29 2.69
CA THR A 666 63.49 -0.61 3.98
C THR A 666 61.98 -0.83 3.87
N GLY A 667 61.36 -1.33 4.94
CA GLY A 667 59.92 -1.59 4.97
C GLY A 667 59.50 -2.78 4.12
N LEU A 668 60.41 -3.71 3.80
CA LEU A 668 60.11 -4.92 3.03
C LEU A 668 59.11 -5.81 3.80
N GLY A 669 58.25 -6.51 3.06
CA GLY A 669 57.42 -7.58 3.58
C GLY A 669 58.25 -8.66 4.30
N ALA A 670 57.61 -9.40 5.21
CA ALA A 670 58.30 -10.39 6.03
C ALA A 670 59.00 -11.47 5.17
N GLY A 671 60.29 -11.68 5.40
CA GLY A 671 61.11 -12.61 4.62
C GLY A 671 61.49 -12.12 3.21
N GLY A 672 61.11 -10.89 2.84
CA GLY A 672 61.42 -10.30 1.55
C GLY A 672 62.85 -9.76 1.45
N THR A 673 63.34 -9.70 0.21
CA THR A 673 64.68 -9.21 -0.11
C THR A 673 64.66 -8.11 -1.17
N ALA A 674 65.68 -7.25 -1.12
CA ALA A 674 65.92 -6.20 -2.10
C ALA A 674 67.32 -6.40 -2.69
N THR A 675 67.40 -6.68 -3.99
CA THR A 675 68.64 -7.02 -4.68
C THR A 675 69.06 -5.88 -5.62
N PRO A 676 70.03 -5.03 -5.24
CA PRO A 676 70.49 -3.92 -6.06
C PRO A 676 71.47 -4.38 -7.14
N ASN A 677 71.38 -3.78 -8.32
CA ASN A 677 72.35 -3.90 -9.39
C ASN A 677 72.76 -2.50 -9.87
N LEU A 678 73.86 -2.01 -9.29
CA LEU A 678 74.35 -0.65 -9.47
C LEU A 678 74.77 -0.37 -10.93
N ALA A 679 75.27 -1.39 -11.64
CA ALA A 679 75.74 -1.25 -13.01
C ALA A 679 74.59 -0.99 -14.01
N THR A 680 73.40 -1.52 -13.72
CA THR A 680 72.20 -1.34 -14.56
C THR A 680 71.22 -0.31 -14.01
N GLY A 681 71.51 0.28 -12.85
CA GLY A 681 70.60 1.22 -12.20
C GLY A 681 69.32 0.57 -11.67
N THR A 682 69.33 -0.73 -11.35
CA THR A 682 68.12 -1.45 -10.98
C THR A 682 68.11 -1.91 -9.52
N ILE A 683 66.91 -2.02 -8.95
CA ILE A 683 66.63 -2.69 -7.67
C ILE A 683 65.45 -3.63 -7.87
N THR A 684 65.67 -4.91 -7.56
CA THR A 684 64.61 -5.93 -7.60
C THR A 684 64.14 -6.22 -6.19
N LEU A 685 62.86 -5.95 -5.94
CA LEU A 685 62.13 -6.36 -4.75
C LEU A 685 61.48 -7.70 -5.09
N ASP A 686 61.79 -8.75 -4.34
CA ASP A 686 61.18 -10.06 -4.60
C ASP A 686 59.68 -10.06 -4.26
N ALA A 687 59.00 -11.16 -4.61
CA ALA A 687 57.57 -11.30 -4.32
C ALA A 687 57.27 -11.17 -2.82
N ALA A 688 58.10 -11.75 -1.94
CA ALA A 688 57.94 -11.68 -0.50
C ALA A 688 58.05 -10.24 0.03
N ALA A 689 58.92 -9.41 -0.54
CA ALA A 689 59.09 -8.01 -0.17
C ALA A 689 57.82 -7.17 -0.39
N THR A 690 56.94 -7.58 -1.31
CA THR A 690 55.68 -6.89 -1.58
C THR A 690 54.46 -7.63 -1.04
N THR A 691 54.65 -8.68 -0.23
CA THR A 691 53.54 -9.35 0.47
C THR A 691 53.00 -8.51 1.63
N GLY A 692 51.69 -8.65 1.90
CA GLY A 692 51.00 -7.83 2.91
C GLY A 692 50.75 -6.41 2.41
N SER A 693 50.92 -5.42 3.28
CA SER A 693 50.76 -4.00 2.94
C SER A 693 51.95 -3.14 3.38
N PRO A 694 53.19 -3.52 3.00
CA PRO A 694 54.38 -2.79 3.40
C PRO A 694 54.41 -1.37 2.81
N ASN A 695 55.05 -0.47 3.54
CA ASN A 695 55.45 0.84 3.04
C ASN A 695 56.93 0.75 2.66
N LEU A 696 57.19 0.35 1.42
CA LEU A 696 58.53 0.18 0.87
C LEU A 696 59.17 1.55 0.65
N ALA A 697 60.42 1.71 1.08
CA ALA A 697 61.20 2.91 0.85
C ALA A 697 62.58 2.53 0.32
N CYS A 698 62.91 2.92 -0.91
CA CYS A 698 64.20 2.66 -1.54
C CYS A 698 64.98 3.96 -1.72
N THR A 699 66.28 3.97 -1.42
CA THR A 699 67.16 5.13 -1.59
C THR A 699 68.25 4.82 -2.60
N PHE A 700 68.32 5.59 -3.68
CA PHE A 700 69.40 5.57 -4.67
C PHE A 700 70.40 6.68 -4.33
N THR A 701 71.67 6.31 -4.21
CA THR A 701 72.75 7.24 -3.88
C THR A 701 73.72 7.34 -5.04
N HIS A 702 73.86 8.55 -5.57
CA HIS A 702 74.75 8.88 -6.65
C HIS A 702 75.93 9.67 -6.16
N THR A 703 77.05 9.46 -6.83
CA THR A 703 78.24 10.27 -6.68
C THR A 703 78.54 10.89 -8.03
N ARG A 704 78.69 12.22 -8.08
CA ARG A 704 79.08 12.90 -9.31
C ARG A 704 80.50 12.47 -9.66
N GLN A 705 80.68 12.04 -10.90
CA GLN A 705 81.96 11.61 -11.43
C GLN A 705 82.96 12.76 -11.36
N THR A 706 84.15 12.47 -10.85
CA THR A 706 85.24 13.44 -10.78
C THR A 706 86.08 13.31 -12.04
N THR A 707 86.47 14.45 -12.61
CA THR A 707 87.30 14.49 -13.80
C THR A 707 88.59 15.27 -13.58
N VAL A 708 89.62 14.88 -14.32
CA VAL A 708 90.92 15.54 -14.39
C VAL A 708 91.26 15.75 -15.87
N SER A 709 91.78 16.92 -16.20
CA SER A 709 92.35 17.20 -17.51
C SER A 709 93.69 17.91 -17.37
N VAL A 710 94.56 17.68 -18.35
CA VAL A 710 95.89 18.28 -18.41
C VAL A 710 95.92 19.28 -19.54
N ASN A 711 96.48 20.44 -19.25
CA ASN A 711 96.70 21.52 -20.18
C ASN A 711 98.20 21.78 -20.27
N VAL A 712 98.69 22.19 -21.44
CA VAL A 712 100.07 22.61 -21.62
C VAL A 712 100.15 23.95 -22.35
N VAL A 713 101.07 24.79 -21.89
CA VAL A 713 101.47 26.04 -22.53
C VAL A 713 102.98 26.00 -22.71
N SER A 714 103.48 26.31 -23.91
CA SER A 714 104.92 26.43 -24.16
C SER A 714 105.26 27.84 -24.66
N ASN A 715 106.15 28.52 -23.97
CA ASN A 715 106.59 29.87 -24.28
C ASN A 715 107.97 29.84 -24.95
N GLY A 716 108.15 30.61 -26.02
CA GLY A 716 109.43 30.69 -26.77
C GLY A 716 109.66 29.55 -27.78
N GLY A 717 109.04 28.38 -27.59
CA GLY A 717 109.13 27.24 -28.51
C GLY A 717 107.83 26.43 -28.59
N ILE A 718 107.77 25.50 -29.55
CA ILE A 718 106.65 24.57 -29.77
C ILE A 718 107.13 23.12 -29.70
N GLY A 719 106.25 22.18 -29.36
CA GLY A 719 106.63 20.77 -29.36
C GLY A 719 105.62 19.83 -28.71
N PRO A 720 105.85 18.52 -28.81
CA PRO A 720 105.08 17.52 -28.08
C PRO A 720 105.53 17.47 -26.61
N PHE A 721 104.55 17.54 -25.71
CA PHE A 721 104.74 17.39 -24.26
C PHE A 721 103.98 16.14 -23.81
N SER A 722 104.71 15.21 -23.19
CA SER A 722 104.15 13.92 -22.80
C SER A 722 103.83 13.90 -21.32
N PHE A 723 102.60 13.49 -21.01
CA PHE A 723 102.07 13.40 -19.67
C PHE A 723 101.71 11.96 -19.34
N THR A 724 102.05 11.57 -18.12
CA THR A 724 101.59 10.33 -17.50
C THR A 724 100.88 10.69 -16.21
N GLY A 725 99.94 9.87 -15.76
CA GLY A 725 99.27 10.12 -14.49
C GLY A 725 98.84 8.86 -13.78
N THR A 726 98.34 9.08 -12.57
CA THR A 726 97.77 8.03 -11.71
C THR A 726 96.27 8.24 -11.60
N ASN A 727 95.58 7.32 -10.91
CA ASN A 727 94.15 7.44 -10.62
C ASN A 727 93.26 7.66 -11.86
N GLY A 728 93.56 6.98 -12.98
CA GLY A 728 92.75 7.04 -14.20
C GLY A 728 93.18 8.07 -15.24
N VAL A 729 94.16 8.92 -14.92
CA VAL A 729 94.81 9.79 -15.92
C VAL A 729 95.71 8.93 -16.81
N THR A 730 95.24 8.67 -18.03
CA THR A 730 95.95 7.92 -19.06
C THR A 730 97.09 8.72 -19.67
N ASN A 731 98.06 8.02 -20.23
CA ASN A 731 99.19 8.64 -20.89
C ASN A 731 98.72 9.40 -22.14
N GLN A 732 99.19 10.62 -22.30
CA GLN A 732 98.78 11.50 -23.39
C GLN A 732 99.93 12.40 -23.84
N THR A 733 99.93 12.78 -25.11
CA THR A 733 100.87 13.77 -25.65
C THR A 733 100.07 14.97 -26.15
N LEU A 734 100.38 16.15 -25.64
CA LEU A 734 99.80 17.41 -26.08
C LEU A 734 100.84 18.17 -26.89
N THR A 735 100.51 18.54 -28.13
CA THR A 735 101.44 19.25 -29.01
C THR A 735 101.06 20.72 -29.09
N THR A 736 101.95 21.60 -28.65
CA THR A 736 101.78 23.03 -28.90
C THR A 736 102.23 23.34 -30.32
N VAL A 737 101.46 24.19 -31.02
CA VAL A 737 101.75 24.61 -32.39
C VAL A 737 101.98 26.12 -32.50
N ASN A 738 101.57 26.87 -31.47
CA ASN A 738 101.79 28.30 -31.34
C ASN A 738 102.33 28.60 -29.92
N PRO A 739 103.47 29.29 -29.76
CA PRO A 739 103.97 29.66 -28.44
C PRO A 739 102.95 30.49 -27.65
N GLY A 740 102.85 30.25 -26.35
CA GLY A 740 101.95 30.95 -25.42
C GLY A 740 100.48 30.54 -25.50
N THR A 741 100.10 29.62 -26.40
CA THR A 741 98.72 29.14 -26.50
C THR A 741 98.50 27.90 -25.63
N ASN A 742 97.32 27.83 -25.00
CA ASN A 742 96.92 26.69 -24.18
C ASN A 742 96.41 25.55 -25.06
N VAL A 743 96.99 24.37 -24.92
CA VAL A 743 96.50 23.15 -25.53
C VAL A 743 95.88 22.29 -24.44
N ALA A 744 94.56 22.10 -24.51
CA ALA A 744 93.81 21.28 -23.57
C ALA A 744 93.80 19.81 -24.00
N GLY A 745 94.07 18.93 -23.06
CA GLY A 745 93.92 17.49 -23.22
C GLY A 745 92.49 17.00 -23.02
N PRO A 746 92.23 15.71 -23.34
CA PRO A 746 90.94 15.10 -23.06
C PRO A 746 90.63 15.13 -21.56
N VAL A 747 89.38 15.43 -21.24
CA VAL A 747 88.82 15.27 -19.88
C VAL A 747 88.73 13.79 -19.58
N GLN A 748 89.32 13.38 -18.46
CA GLN A 748 89.40 11.99 -18.05
C GLN A 748 88.75 11.81 -16.68
N ALA A 749 87.97 10.76 -16.53
CA ALA A 749 87.41 10.41 -15.22
C ALA A 749 88.50 9.80 -14.34
N VAL A 750 88.50 10.18 -13.06
CA VAL A 750 89.37 9.50 -12.10
C VAL A 750 88.84 8.10 -11.79
N THR A 751 89.73 7.15 -11.54
CA THR A 751 89.36 5.76 -11.17
C THR A 751 88.84 5.64 -9.73
N THR A 752 89.36 6.47 -8.82
CA THR A 752 89.02 6.52 -7.39
C THR A 752 88.71 7.96 -7.02
N ILE A 753 87.44 8.24 -6.76
CA ILE A 753 86.98 9.55 -6.27
C ILE A 753 87.56 9.76 -4.86
N GLY A 754 88.12 10.94 -4.60
CA GLY A 754 88.83 11.23 -3.36
C GLY A 754 90.21 10.57 -3.26
N GLY A 755 90.73 10.02 -4.35
CA GLY A 755 92.07 9.44 -4.42
C GLY A 755 93.13 10.46 -4.80
N VAL A 756 94.30 10.40 -4.17
CA VAL A 756 95.46 11.22 -4.55
C VAL A 756 95.79 10.97 -6.03
N THR A 757 95.95 12.04 -6.80
CA THR A 757 96.20 11.96 -8.25
C THR A 757 97.44 12.76 -8.61
N THR A 758 98.47 12.06 -9.04
CA THR A 758 99.72 12.67 -9.54
C THR A 758 99.73 12.70 -11.06
N ILE A 759 100.12 13.83 -11.63
CA ILE A 759 100.32 14.06 -13.07
C ILE A 759 101.79 14.45 -13.26
N THR A 760 102.47 13.80 -14.19
CA THR A 760 103.89 14.00 -14.46
C THR A 760 104.09 14.34 -15.93
N GLU A 761 104.76 15.46 -16.17
CA GLU A 761 105.29 15.85 -17.46
C GLU A 761 106.72 15.32 -17.62
N THR A 762 106.98 14.64 -18.74
CA THR A 762 108.35 14.41 -19.19
C THR A 762 108.81 15.64 -19.95
N VAL A 763 109.49 16.56 -19.26
CA VAL A 763 109.94 17.83 -19.84
C VAL A 763 110.89 17.56 -21.02
N PRO A 764 110.52 17.95 -22.26
CA PRO A 764 111.35 17.67 -23.43
C PRO A 764 112.71 18.38 -23.36
N PRO A 765 113.78 17.80 -23.96
CA PRO A 765 115.07 18.48 -24.08
C PRO A 765 114.92 19.86 -24.75
N GLY A 766 115.55 20.88 -24.17
CA GLY A 766 115.45 22.27 -24.66
C GLY A 766 114.29 23.08 -24.06
N PHE A 767 113.49 22.51 -23.15
CA PHE A 767 112.48 23.22 -22.37
C PHE A 767 112.75 23.13 -20.87
N ILE A 768 112.25 24.12 -20.13
CA ILE A 768 112.26 24.18 -18.67
C ILE A 768 110.81 24.39 -18.22
N LEU A 769 110.32 23.53 -17.32
CA LEU A 769 109.02 23.71 -16.69
C LEU A 769 109.08 24.82 -15.64
N THR A 770 108.27 25.85 -15.81
CA THR A 770 108.30 27.08 -14.99
C THR A 770 107.11 27.26 -14.07
N ALA A 771 105.98 26.64 -14.37
CA ALA A 771 104.81 26.65 -13.49
C ALA A 771 103.90 25.44 -13.73
N ILE A 772 103.18 25.03 -12.68
CA ILE A 772 102.03 24.12 -12.78
C ILE A 772 100.90 24.74 -11.97
N ASN A 773 99.75 25.00 -12.61
CA ASN A 773 98.59 25.62 -11.97
C ASN A 773 97.37 24.72 -12.14
N CYS A 774 96.71 24.34 -11.05
CA CYS A 774 95.49 23.55 -11.10
C CYS A 774 94.26 24.33 -10.61
N THR A 775 93.16 24.23 -11.36
CA THR A 775 91.86 24.84 -11.02
C THR A 775 90.76 23.78 -11.02
N GLY A 776 89.57 24.10 -10.54
CA GLY A 776 88.44 23.15 -10.50
C GLY A 776 88.62 22.00 -9.49
N LEU A 777 89.51 22.18 -8.51
CA LEU A 777 89.74 21.22 -7.43
C LEU A 777 88.50 21.11 -6.54
N GLY A 778 88.31 19.94 -5.93
CA GLY A 778 87.28 19.73 -4.91
C GLY A 778 87.44 20.68 -3.72
N ALA A 779 86.34 20.93 -3.01
CA ALA A 779 86.32 21.88 -1.90
C ALA A 779 87.33 21.50 -0.80
N GLY A 780 88.20 22.44 -0.42
CA GLY A 780 89.27 22.23 0.56
C GLY A 780 90.49 21.45 0.02
N GLY A 781 90.49 21.09 -1.27
CA GLY A 781 91.59 20.38 -1.92
C GLY A 781 92.74 21.27 -2.33
N THR A 782 93.94 20.69 -2.37
CA THR A 782 95.17 21.36 -2.78
C THR A 782 95.90 20.62 -3.89
N ALA A 783 96.64 21.37 -4.69
CA ALA A 783 97.58 20.86 -5.68
C ALA A 783 99.00 21.24 -5.25
N THR A 784 99.88 20.25 -5.15
CA THR A 784 101.28 20.45 -4.74
C THR A 784 102.21 20.25 -5.94
N PRO A 785 102.65 21.33 -6.61
CA PRO A 785 103.54 21.25 -7.77
C PRO A 785 105.00 21.05 -7.35
N ASN A 786 105.72 20.22 -8.10
CA ASN A 786 107.18 20.03 -8.01
C ASN A 786 107.76 20.18 -9.42
N LEU A 787 108.23 21.40 -9.72
CA LEU A 787 108.74 21.78 -11.03
C LEU A 787 110.00 21.01 -11.43
N ALA A 788 110.87 20.67 -10.45
CA ALA A 788 112.10 19.93 -10.71
C ALA A 788 111.84 18.48 -11.13
N ALA A 789 110.79 17.86 -10.58
CA ALA A 789 110.37 16.51 -10.95
C ALA A 789 109.35 16.49 -12.11
N GLY A 790 108.90 17.65 -12.61
CA GLY A 790 107.86 17.72 -13.63
C GLY A 790 106.49 17.26 -13.15
N THR A 791 106.22 17.22 -11.84
CA THR A 791 105.03 16.56 -11.28
C THR A 791 104.11 17.53 -10.54
N VAL A 792 102.81 17.28 -10.54
CA VAL A 792 101.86 17.86 -9.57
C VAL A 792 101.05 16.75 -8.90
N SER A 793 100.91 16.83 -7.58
CA SER A 793 100.07 15.92 -6.80
C SER A 793 98.81 16.65 -6.33
N LEU A 794 97.65 16.17 -6.76
CA LEU A 794 96.35 16.55 -6.24
C LEU A 794 96.04 15.68 -5.02
N ASP A 795 95.76 16.28 -3.88
CA ASP A 795 95.36 15.54 -2.69
C ASP A 795 93.96 14.91 -2.84
N ALA A 796 93.56 14.11 -1.85
CA ALA A 796 92.27 13.44 -1.83
C ALA A 796 91.07 14.41 -1.92
N ALA A 797 91.16 15.58 -1.26
CA ALA A 797 90.08 16.57 -1.29
C ALA A 797 90.00 17.26 -2.66
N ALA A 798 91.13 17.45 -3.35
CA ALA A 798 91.21 18.05 -4.67
C ALA A 798 90.51 17.20 -5.75
N THR A 799 90.39 15.89 -5.53
CA THR A 799 89.70 14.94 -6.40
C THR A 799 88.42 14.39 -5.76
N ALA A 800 87.85 15.10 -4.78
CA ALA A 800 86.55 14.78 -4.21
C ALA A 800 85.44 14.78 -5.27
N SER A 801 84.28 14.19 -4.94
CA SER A 801 83.17 14.01 -5.88
C SER A 801 82.74 15.33 -6.52
N GLY A 802 82.59 15.32 -7.84
CA GLY A 802 82.16 16.47 -8.63
C GLY A 802 83.26 17.50 -8.91
N ALA A 803 84.49 17.28 -8.45
CA ALA A 803 85.64 18.07 -8.88
C ALA A 803 85.89 17.87 -10.39
N ALA A 804 86.32 18.94 -11.04
CA ALA A 804 86.66 18.96 -12.46
C ALA A 804 88.03 19.62 -12.61
N ALA A 805 89.05 18.93 -12.12
CA ALA A 805 90.39 19.48 -11.98
C ALA A 805 91.05 19.69 -13.35
N VAL A 806 91.64 20.86 -13.56
CA VAL A 806 92.38 21.21 -14.77
C VAL A 806 93.77 21.66 -14.36
N CYS A 807 94.79 20.87 -14.67
CA CYS A 807 96.19 21.20 -14.35
C CYS A 807 96.94 21.68 -15.59
N THR A 808 97.42 22.92 -15.57
CA THR A 808 98.14 23.58 -16.67
C THR A 808 99.63 23.64 -16.38
N PHE A 809 100.43 22.99 -17.23
CA PHE A 809 101.89 22.98 -17.19
C PHE A 809 102.45 24.05 -18.13
N VAL A 810 103.36 24.89 -17.65
CA VAL A 810 103.92 26.02 -18.42
C VAL A 810 105.42 25.84 -18.63
N ASN A 811 105.81 25.54 -19.87
CA ASN A 811 107.19 25.34 -20.28
C ASN A 811 107.75 26.59 -20.95
N VAL A 812 109.04 26.85 -20.79
CA VAL A 812 109.79 27.91 -21.48
C VAL A 812 110.99 27.27 -22.18
N GLN A 813 111.27 27.69 -23.41
CA GLN A 813 112.46 27.22 -24.15
C GLN A 813 113.76 27.68 -23.45
N ALA A 814 114.70 26.76 -23.22
CA ALA A 814 116.01 27.05 -22.60
C ALA A 814 116.94 27.82 -23.56
N GLY A 815 117.72 28.79 -23.05
CA GLY A 815 118.69 29.57 -23.83
C GLY A 815 120.03 28.83 -24.10
N PRO A 816 120.87 29.30 -25.05
CA PRO A 816 122.11 28.62 -25.46
C PRO A 816 123.21 28.61 -24.37
N PRO A 817 124.18 27.67 -24.40
CA PRO A 817 125.36 27.70 -23.53
C PRO A 817 126.33 28.83 -23.90
N ILE A 818 127.06 29.40 -22.92
CA ILE A 818 128.00 30.52 -23.10
C ILE A 818 129.30 30.21 -22.35
N MET A 819 130.43 30.12 -23.05
CA MET A 819 131.74 29.79 -22.47
C MET A 819 132.59 31.03 -22.20
N ARG A 820 133.32 31.05 -21.09
CA ARG A 820 134.26 32.12 -20.69
C ARG A 820 135.63 31.56 -20.32
N VAL A 821 136.70 32.23 -20.78
CA VAL A 821 138.11 31.90 -20.49
C VAL A 821 138.80 33.06 -19.79
N ALA A 822 139.62 32.80 -18.77
CA ALA A 822 140.44 33.81 -18.08
C ALA A 822 141.87 33.29 -17.84
N LYS A 823 142.89 34.15 -18.01
CA LYS A 823 144.31 33.83 -17.79
C LYS A 823 144.98 34.87 -16.89
N THR A 824 145.75 34.42 -15.89
CA THR A 824 146.46 35.28 -14.93
C THR A 824 147.88 34.77 -14.67
N GLY A 825 148.83 35.67 -14.41
CA GLY A 825 150.21 35.30 -14.04
C GLY A 825 151.14 36.51 -13.91
N PRO A 826 152.45 36.30 -13.66
CA PRO A 826 153.41 37.37 -13.40
C PRO A 826 153.59 38.30 -14.60
N ALA A 827 153.79 39.59 -14.35
CA ALA A 827 154.00 40.59 -15.40
C ALA A 827 155.44 40.60 -15.96
N SER A 828 156.41 40.10 -15.21
CA SER A 828 157.82 39.99 -15.62
C SER A 828 158.52 38.80 -14.97
N PHE A 829 159.64 38.39 -15.56
CA PHE A 829 160.51 37.31 -15.05
C PHE A 829 161.95 37.80 -14.90
N THR A 830 162.64 37.30 -13.88
CA THR A 830 164.10 37.37 -13.80
C THR A 830 164.69 36.30 -14.72
N ALA A 831 165.64 36.68 -15.57
CA ALA A 831 166.26 35.76 -16.53
C ALA A 831 166.80 34.49 -15.83
N GLY A 832 166.43 33.32 -16.37
CA GLY A 832 166.78 32.01 -15.82
C GLY A 832 165.81 31.42 -14.79
N SER A 833 164.78 32.16 -14.36
CA SER A 833 163.76 31.67 -13.40
C SER A 833 162.53 31.06 -14.08
N THR A 834 161.83 30.16 -13.38
CA THR A 834 160.55 29.58 -13.85
C THR A 834 159.36 30.43 -13.40
N GLY A 835 158.39 30.59 -14.29
CA GLY A 835 157.12 31.29 -14.05
C GLY A 835 155.89 30.44 -14.28
N THR A 836 154.79 30.73 -13.59
CA THR A 836 153.51 30.00 -13.75
C THR A 836 152.37 30.96 -14.09
N TYR A 837 151.56 30.63 -15.10
CA TYR A 837 150.29 31.29 -15.40
C TYR A 837 149.12 30.31 -15.14
N ASN A 838 148.04 30.79 -14.53
CA ASN A 838 146.80 30.03 -14.36
C ASN A 838 145.80 30.39 -15.46
N VAL A 839 145.16 29.37 -16.06
CA VAL A 839 144.07 29.53 -17.04
C VAL A 839 142.82 28.80 -16.54
N THR A 840 141.66 29.45 -16.57
CA THR A 840 140.37 28.87 -16.15
C THR A 840 139.32 28.98 -17.25
N LEU A 841 138.62 27.87 -17.54
CA LEU A 841 137.46 27.81 -18.44
C LEU A 841 136.17 27.57 -17.63
N SER A 842 135.10 28.31 -17.92
CA SER A 842 133.80 28.19 -17.24
C SER A 842 132.61 28.34 -18.21
N ASN A 843 131.58 27.49 -18.09
CA ASN A 843 130.29 27.67 -18.77
C ASN A 843 129.39 28.54 -17.88
N ILE A 844 128.95 29.68 -18.39
CA ILE A 844 128.09 30.64 -17.71
C ILE A 844 126.71 30.78 -18.40
N GLY A 845 126.40 29.95 -19.40
CA GLY A 845 125.10 29.95 -20.10
C GLY A 845 124.03 29.08 -19.43
N GLY A 846 122.80 29.13 -19.96
CA GLY A 846 121.61 28.48 -19.37
C GLY A 846 121.43 27.00 -19.72
N SER A 847 122.36 26.40 -20.46
CA SER A 847 122.31 25.00 -20.90
C SER A 847 123.64 24.28 -20.64
N VAL A 848 123.57 22.97 -20.42
CA VAL A 848 124.75 22.10 -20.28
C VAL A 848 125.50 21.95 -21.62
N THR A 849 126.83 21.95 -21.61
CA THR A 849 127.66 21.65 -22.79
C THR A 849 128.14 20.21 -22.73
N THR A 850 127.74 19.36 -23.67
CA THR A 850 128.14 17.94 -23.75
C THR A 850 129.29 17.67 -24.74
N GLY A 851 129.75 18.70 -25.46
CA GLY A 851 130.87 18.61 -26.41
C GLY A 851 132.25 18.82 -25.75
N LEU A 852 133.30 18.23 -26.33
CA LEU A 852 134.69 18.44 -25.93
C LEU A 852 135.11 19.91 -26.13
N VAL A 853 135.69 20.52 -25.09
CA VAL A 853 136.21 21.89 -25.15
C VAL A 853 137.73 21.83 -25.24
N GLY A 854 138.28 22.24 -26.39
CA GLY A 854 139.72 22.45 -26.57
C GLY A 854 140.11 23.91 -26.33
N PHE A 855 141.30 24.14 -25.77
CA PHE A 855 141.89 25.48 -25.62
C PHE A 855 143.38 25.42 -25.96
N THR A 856 143.88 26.45 -26.65
CA THR A 856 145.27 26.57 -27.07
C THR A 856 145.82 27.90 -26.56
N ASP A 857 147.03 27.89 -26.02
CA ASP A 857 147.75 29.09 -25.56
C ASP A 857 149.16 29.10 -26.16
N THR A 858 149.64 30.29 -26.53
CA THR A 858 150.95 30.45 -27.18
C THR A 858 151.93 31.08 -26.20
N LEU A 859 153.08 30.44 -25.99
CA LEU A 859 154.12 30.96 -25.11
C LEU A 859 154.79 32.21 -25.73
N PRO A 860 155.08 33.24 -24.93
CA PRO A 860 155.89 34.37 -25.38
C PRO A 860 157.28 33.94 -25.85
N ALA A 861 157.84 34.67 -26.82
CA ALA A 861 159.15 34.38 -27.40
C ALA A 861 160.24 34.30 -26.31
N ASN A 862 161.18 33.35 -26.50
CA ASN A 862 162.30 33.06 -25.59
C ASN A 862 161.95 32.46 -24.22
N LEU A 863 160.70 32.01 -24.03
CA LEU A 863 160.34 31.14 -22.91
C LEU A 863 160.24 29.69 -23.38
N THR A 864 160.76 28.76 -22.58
CA THR A 864 160.61 27.32 -22.83
C THR A 864 159.54 26.78 -21.89
N PHE A 865 158.56 26.04 -22.44
CA PHE A 865 157.56 25.39 -21.63
C PHE A 865 158.21 24.38 -20.68
N SER A 866 157.88 24.47 -19.40
CA SER A 866 158.36 23.51 -18.41
C SER A 866 157.36 22.36 -18.24
N ALA A 867 156.15 22.67 -17.76
CA ALA A 867 155.05 21.72 -17.60
C ALA A 867 153.71 22.47 -17.41
N GLN A 868 152.61 21.74 -17.56
CA GLN A 868 151.28 22.13 -17.07
C GLN A 868 150.88 21.10 -16.01
N THR A 869 150.25 21.58 -14.94
CA THR A 869 149.62 20.76 -13.90
C THR A 869 148.15 21.03 -13.84
#